data_AF-A0A1V6T6F3-F1
#
_entry.id   AF-A0A1V6T6F3-F1
#
_cell.length_a   1.000
_cell.length_b   1.000
_cell.length_c   1.000
_cell.angle_alpha   90.00
_cell.angle_beta   90.00
_cell.angle_gamma   90.00
#
_symmetry.space_group_name_H-M   'P 1'
#
loop_
_entity.id
_entity.type
_entity.pdbx_description
1 polymer ?
#
loop_
_entity_poly.entity_id
_entity_poly.type
_entity_poly.pdbx_seq_one_letter_code
_entity_poly.pdbx_strand_id
1 'polypeptide(L)'
;MADPISITSLIIEVGRIIASLMNYAKAVRDSRPDARKLSEELFALKGILEHISAQSEPLSKSEELGLSDPEFLANALVRTNETLQSLLFDLEEPVSKYKRLKQKLEWPFTREKFNSHLIRLERVKSCLILVFTSDSNALNRDLHDKLTDLATSLEENLKVRNDERISTAHRDLCRWLAPSSPTGVHLRASNARLDQTGKWFIDTIFKEWLWGHDIYQQILFVLGKSHAQGVAFGYFYCSFGDVASQDPKNILGSLLSQLSESNPSILESIWPLYEAKTNPIVGRYPVDIADIEDAIIKHMSGDQPVVLLVDALNESCQSENIKRSFMRMLSKLSNLRILLTGTTDMFSCKHASIINVNSTIIKDDIDTFIRFTLQEDAMLKNLDSKLKDQISETISQGADGSFRWVQLSLESLSSLRTVGKIREALQTLPGTLRETYAGILQRIPASDWELSRAAFLWLSFSNRSLTLDELNEAVVLGETSTLLDEDMRLVSPGILLEICQGLITQDEVGNVNLAHASVKDFLTSEWIRSSGVQYFTLDPASAGKYLMRQCLNYLCLDNFRSGYVHSIDSILERERKNSLLQYAAHFWASHSESRNFDGRDHSIVNKLLSSRDLLRCGNYGVWVQTIAPDIDVETIETTHPLYYAASFGLVSVVEAIIESAPDIDLDAPGGRFGSTPLYVACWRGNHEVVDLLLQAGANPYRPDPSTGLTVFFLPQRPKFVRTKEILSRVPVKQIHSDSPKGMLSESPRSDTSPQPKRRALGDDIKGQKVESDNYKGPLDTDIGQRAFGSSSALLPSTIPTLEKFLAQVMELYPRLEPTLAQRLAQEQCRRYERLAGMRQKHAQDIINHSCRSARHCIALGGDAASTPHRPESMSSQGVGSPSALDFPPGVPLPPVRSLPAQFECPICFEVKKFQKPSDWSKHAQEDVRPFTCTFPNCRDPKTFKRKADWVRHEMEGHRRSEYWACSFPECGLTFDRKDNFIQHLVRQHKLSEPKIKRGKPFLIEQLVPPESNIETLWEIVEQCHREEISHEERCQFCGDILRSGRYLMVHLGRHMEELAMPVLEMVNQSVGS
;
A
#
# COMPACT_ATOMS: atom_id res chain seq x y z
N MET A 1 -21.11 68.59 -28.07
CA MET A 1 -21.09 67.11 -27.99
C MET A 1 -22.48 66.70 -27.56
N ALA A 2 -23.21 66.01 -28.43
CA ALA A 2 -24.61 65.64 -28.25
C ALA A 2 -24.72 64.41 -27.32
N ASP A 3 -25.79 64.32 -26.53
CA ASP A 3 -26.07 63.20 -25.61
C ASP A 3 -26.05 61.84 -26.34
N PRO A 4 -25.52 60.76 -25.72
CA PRO A 4 -25.58 59.42 -26.29
C PRO A 4 -27.04 58.98 -26.47
N ILE A 5 -27.40 58.62 -27.71
CA ILE A 5 -28.77 58.18 -28.06
C ILE A 5 -29.03 56.85 -27.35
N SER A 6 -29.94 56.85 -26.37
CA SER A 6 -30.33 55.63 -25.67
C SER A 6 -31.25 54.77 -26.54
N ILE A 7 -31.01 53.44 -26.58
CA ILE A 7 -31.86 52.47 -27.30
C ILE A 7 -33.31 52.58 -26.82
N THR A 8 -33.51 52.79 -25.51
CA THR A 8 -34.85 53.00 -24.94
C THR A 8 -35.51 54.27 -25.45
N SER A 9 -34.75 55.33 -25.72
CA SER A 9 -35.26 56.55 -26.35
C SER A 9 -35.76 56.29 -27.77
N LEU A 10 -35.01 55.51 -28.56
CA LEU A 10 -35.41 55.13 -29.92
C LEU A 10 -36.68 54.26 -29.92
N ILE A 11 -36.80 53.30 -29.00
CA ILE A 11 -38.01 52.46 -28.84
C ILE A 11 -39.25 53.34 -28.58
N ILE A 12 -39.12 54.34 -27.69
CA ILE A 12 -40.20 55.28 -27.38
C ILE A 12 -40.55 56.12 -28.62
N GLU A 13 -39.55 56.58 -29.36
CA GLU A 13 -39.74 57.40 -30.55
C GLU A 13 -40.42 56.66 -31.70
N VAL A 14 -40.03 55.41 -31.95
CA VAL A 14 -40.73 54.52 -32.87
C VAL A 14 -42.21 54.38 -32.47
N GLY A 15 -42.50 54.20 -31.18
CA GLY A 15 -43.87 54.13 -30.66
C GLY A 15 -44.69 55.40 -30.93
N ARG A 16 -44.08 56.58 -30.78
CA ARG A 16 -44.73 57.87 -31.09
C ARG A 16 -45.05 58.00 -32.58
N ILE A 17 -44.12 57.63 -33.45
CA ILE A 17 -44.31 57.70 -34.90
C ILE A 17 -45.43 56.76 -35.35
N ILE A 18 -45.47 55.52 -34.83
CA ILE A 18 -46.55 54.56 -35.11
C ILE A 18 -47.91 55.15 -34.71
N ALA A 19 -48.00 55.77 -33.52
CA ALA A 19 -49.24 56.39 -33.07
C ALA A 19 -49.69 57.54 -33.99
N SER A 20 -48.77 58.39 -34.45
CA SER A 20 -49.04 59.46 -35.41
C SER A 20 -49.50 58.93 -36.77
N LEU A 21 -48.86 57.88 -37.29
CA LEU A 21 -49.26 57.21 -38.54
C LEU A 21 -50.67 56.60 -38.44
N MET A 22 -50.99 55.94 -37.32
CA MET A 22 -52.32 55.36 -37.09
C MET A 22 -53.41 56.43 -37.02
N ASN A 23 -53.13 57.57 -36.39
CA ASN A 23 -54.06 58.70 -36.35
C ASN A 23 -54.29 59.29 -37.75
N TYR A 24 -53.24 59.39 -38.57
CA TYR A 24 -53.35 59.86 -39.94
C TYR A 24 -54.14 58.91 -40.84
N ALA A 25 -53.88 57.60 -40.74
CA ALA A 25 -54.56 56.56 -41.52
C ALA A 25 -56.09 56.50 -41.25
N LYS A 26 -56.52 56.94 -40.06
CA LYS A 26 -57.94 57.10 -39.73
C LYS A 26 -58.56 58.30 -40.44
N ALA A 27 -57.80 59.38 -40.63
CA ALA A 27 -58.28 60.64 -41.20
C ALA A 27 -58.38 60.63 -42.74
N VAL A 28 -57.50 59.91 -43.44
CA VAL A 28 -57.43 59.91 -44.92
C VAL A 28 -57.61 58.51 -45.51
N ARG A 29 -58.74 58.26 -46.21
CA ARG A 29 -59.20 56.93 -46.63
C ARG A 29 -58.26 56.21 -47.62
N ASP A 30 -57.64 56.96 -48.54
CA ASP A 30 -56.76 56.41 -49.60
C ASP A 30 -55.31 56.16 -49.14
N SER A 31 -54.98 56.47 -47.88
CA SER A 31 -53.61 56.35 -47.34
C SER A 31 -53.35 55.10 -46.46
N ARG A 32 -54.39 54.29 -46.25
CA ARG A 32 -54.35 53.11 -45.36
C ARG A 32 -53.28 52.06 -45.69
N PRO A 33 -53.01 51.69 -46.97
CA PRO A 33 -52.01 50.67 -47.26
C PRO A 33 -50.57 51.16 -46.99
N ASP A 34 -50.27 52.41 -47.33
CA ASP A 34 -48.95 53.02 -47.12
C ASP A 34 -48.65 53.20 -45.62
N ALA A 35 -49.62 53.71 -44.86
CA ALA A 35 -49.49 53.83 -43.40
C ALA A 35 -49.31 52.48 -42.71
N ARG A 36 -49.98 51.43 -43.18
CA ARG A 36 -49.83 50.06 -42.67
C ARG A 36 -48.41 49.53 -42.92
N LYS A 37 -47.88 49.72 -44.13
CA LYS A 37 -46.54 49.23 -44.49
C LYS A 37 -45.42 49.90 -43.69
N LEU A 38 -45.49 51.22 -43.49
CA LEU A 38 -44.55 51.94 -42.60
C LEU A 38 -44.69 51.47 -41.14
N SER A 39 -45.92 51.24 -40.67
CA SER A 39 -46.15 50.75 -39.31
C SER A 39 -45.56 49.34 -39.11
N GLU A 40 -45.70 48.44 -40.08
CA GLU A 40 -45.11 47.09 -40.04
C GLU A 40 -43.58 47.14 -39.96
N GLU A 41 -42.94 48.00 -40.76
CA GLU A 41 -41.48 48.21 -40.70
C GLU A 41 -41.01 48.83 -39.37
N LEU A 42 -41.76 49.78 -38.83
CA LEU A 42 -41.47 50.39 -37.53
C LEU A 42 -41.68 49.41 -36.37
N PHE A 43 -42.69 48.54 -36.41
CA PHE A 43 -42.87 47.48 -35.42
C PHE A 43 -41.71 46.47 -35.47
N ALA A 44 -41.24 46.10 -36.67
CA ALA A 44 -40.09 45.21 -36.81
C ALA A 44 -38.81 45.86 -36.25
N LEU A 45 -38.58 47.14 -36.55
CA LEU A 45 -37.47 47.91 -35.98
C LEU A 45 -37.56 47.99 -34.45
N LYS A 46 -38.75 48.26 -33.90
CA LYS A 46 -39.00 48.27 -32.46
C LYS A 46 -38.64 46.93 -31.81
N GLY A 47 -39.07 45.82 -32.39
CA GLY A 47 -38.76 44.48 -31.87
C GLY A 47 -37.26 44.18 -31.87
N ILE A 48 -36.52 44.62 -32.89
CA ILE A 48 -35.05 44.47 -32.93
C ILE A 48 -34.38 45.32 -31.85
N LEU A 49 -34.81 46.58 -31.69
CA LEU A 49 -34.27 47.46 -30.65
C LEU A 49 -34.58 46.95 -29.23
N GLU A 50 -35.78 46.41 -29.00
CA GLU A 50 -36.16 45.77 -27.73
C GLU A 50 -35.29 44.54 -27.45
N HIS A 51 -35.00 43.72 -28.46
CA HIS A 51 -34.14 42.56 -28.31
C HIS A 51 -32.68 42.96 -27.99
N ILE A 52 -32.15 43.96 -28.69
CA ILE A 52 -30.81 44.51 -28.39
C ILE A 52 -30.79 45.10 -26.97
N SER A 53 -31.85 45.81 -26.57
CA SER A 53 -31.98 46.35 -25.22
C SER A 53 -31.94 45.24 -24.15
N ALA A 54 -32.66 44.13 -24.36
CA ALA A 54 -32.72 43.00 -23.43
C ALA A 54 -31.36 42.30 -23.24
N GLN A 55 -30.49 42.32 -24.26
CA GLN A 55 -29.14 41.78 -24.15
C GLN A 55 -28.12 42.80 -23.61
N SER A 56 -28.51 44.07 -23.45
CA SER A 56 -27.64 45.18 -23.01
C SER A 56 -27.81 45.59 -21.54
N GLU A 57 -28.66 44.92 -20.75
CA GLU A 57 -28.70 45.12 -19.29
C GLU A 57 -27.36 44.76 -18.65
N PRO A 58 -26.94 45.46 -17.58
CA PRO A 58 -25.54 45.45 -17.14
C PRO A 58 -25.15 44.11 -16.50
N LEU A 59 -24.61 43.21 -17.34
CA LEU A 59 -23.63 42.20 -16.95
C LEU A 59 -22.43 42.91 -16.34
N SER A 60 -22.51 43.17 -15.03
CA SER A 60 -21.40 43.71 -14.27
C SER A 60 -20.29 42.66 -14.21
N LYS A 61 -19.29 42.88 -15.08
CA LYS A 61 -18.00 42.18 -15.24
C LYS A 61 -17.99 40.93 -16.12
N SER A 62 -18.13 41.17 -17.41
CA SER A 62 -17.45 40.40 -18.46
C SER A 62 -16.83 41.39 -19.44
N GLU A 63 -15.58 41.80 -19.18
CA GLU A 63 -14.68 42.25 -20.24
C GLU A 63 -14.50 41.07 -21.20
N GLU A 64 -14.61 41.33 -22.51
CA GLU A 64 -14.52 40.37 -23.63
C GLU A 64 -15.79 39.61 -24.05
N LEU A 65 -16.96 40.27 -24.03
CA LEU A 65 -17.95 40.06 -25.10
C LEU A 65 -17.99 41.33 -25.96
N GLY A 66 -16.94 41.49 -26.75
CA GLY A 66 -16.90 42.52 -27.77
C GLY A 66 -18.02 42.26 -28.76
N LEU A 67 -18.99 43.17 -28.82
CA LEU A 67 -19.70 43.41 -30.07
C LEU A 67 -18.60 43.53 -31.14
N SER A 68 -18.70 42.77 -32.23
CA SER A 68 -17.64 42.68 -33.24
C SER A 68 -17.22 44.05 -33.82
N ASP A 69 -18.04 45.09 -33.62
CA ASP A 69 -17.66 46.50 -33.82
C ASP A 69 -18.61 47.45 -33.01
N PRO A 70 -18.20 47.95 -31.82
CA PRO A 70 -19.02 48.88 -31.02
C PRO A 70 -19.31 50.20 -31.75
N GLU A 71 -18.40 50.61 -32.63
CA GLU A 71 -18.51 51.81 -33.45
C GLU A 71 -19.56 51.60 -34.56
N PHE A 72 -19.64 50.39 -35.12
CA PHE A 72 -20.68 50.02 -36.08
C PHE A 72 -22.08 50.00 -35.45
N LEU A 73 -22.24 49.47 -34.23
CA LEU A 73 -23.53 49.53 -33.52
C LEU A 73 -23.92 50.97 -33.20
N ALA A 74 -22.97 51.78 -32.69
CA ALA A 74 -23.21 53.20 -32.43
C ALA A 74 -23.65 53.94 -33.71
N ASN A 75 -22.97 53.70 -34.84
CA ASN A 75 -23.33 54.25 -36.15
C ASN A 75 -24.71 53.78 -36.63
N ALA A 76 -25.07 52.51 -36.40
CA ALA A 76 -26.39 51.99 -36.74
C ALA A 76 -27.50 52.68 -35.91
N LEU A 77 -27.26 52.91 -34.61
CA LEU A 77 -28.21 53.60 -33.72
C LEU A 77 -28.36 55.10 -34.09
N VAL A 78 -27.27 55.77 -34.46
CA VAL A 78 -27.31 57.16 -34.95
C VAL A 78 -28.15 57.26 -36.24
N ARG A 79 -27.89 56.38 -37.22
CA ARG A 79 -28.68 56.32 -38.46
C ARG A 79 -30.15 55.98 -38.22
N THR A 80 -30.42 55.15 -37.20
CA THR A 80 -31.78 54.86 -36.75
C THR A 80 -32.46 56.15 -36.29
N ASN A 81 -31.82 56.89 -35.38
CA ASN A 81 -32.34 58.16 -34.89
C ASN A 81 -32.61 59.15 -36.02
N GLU A 82 -31.63 59.37 -36.90
CA GLU A 82 -31.77 60.28 -38.05
C GLU A 82 -32.91 59.89 -38.98
N THR A 83 -33.17 58.59 -39.14
CA THR A 83 -34.27 58.07 -39.95
C THR A 83 -35.61 58.31 -39.27
N LEU A 84 -35.71 58.06 -37.96
CA LEU A 84 -36.93 58.32 -37.18
C LEU A 84 -37.25 59.81 -37.09
N GLN A 85 -36.26 60.66 -36.83
CA GLN A 85 -36.43 62.12 -36.78
C GLN A 85 -36.88 62.67 -38.14
N SER A 86 -36.29 62.18 -39.24
CA SER A 86 -36.69 62.57 -40.58
C SER A 86 -38.13 62.15 -40.91
N LEU A 87 -38.56 60.98 -40.43
CA LEU A 87 -39.92 60.49 -40.60
C LEU A 87 -40.92 61.28 -39.74
N LEU A 88 -40.54 61.64 -38.52
CA LEU A 88 -41.34 62.45 -37.61
C LEU A 88 -41.51 63.88 -38.15
N PHE A 89 -40.46 64.51 -38.67
CA PHE A 89 -40.51 65.86 -39.26
C PHE A 89 -41.50 65.96 -40.42
N ASP A 90 -41.55 64.96 -41.31
CA ASP A 90 -42.53 64.92 -42.39
C ASP A 90 -43.98 64.65 -41.88
N LEU A 91 -44.15 64.15 -40.64
CA LEU A 91 -45.45 63.87 -40.02
C LEU A 91 -46.01 65.03 -39.17
N GLU A 92 -45.19 66.00 -38.76
CA GLU A 92 -45.60 67.14 -37.89
C GLU A 92 -46.11 68.38 -38.68
N GLU A 93 -47.13 69.10 -38.16
CA GLU A 93 -47.87 70.18 -38.86
C GLU A 93 -47.08 71.50 -39.08
N PRO A 94 -47.14 72.14 -40.27
CA PRO A 94 -46.73 73.54 -40.44
C PRO A 94 -47.84 74.60 -40.26
N VAL A 95 -47.40 75.81 -39.92
CA VAL A 95 -47.99 76.84 -39.02
C VAL A 95 -49.12 77.72 -39.60
N SER A 96 -50.02 77.23 -40.45
CA SER A 96 -51.11 78.08 -41.00
C SER A 96 -52.48 77.40 -41.07
N LYS A 97 -53.50 78.09 -40.52
CA LYS A 97 -54.91 77.64 -40.48
C LYS A 97 -55.47 77.22 -41.84
N TYR A 98 -55.01 77.84 -42.93
CA TYR A 98 -55.52 77.54 -44.27
C TYR A 98 -54.90 76.26 -44.85
N LYS A 99 -53.64 75.94 -44.52
CA LYS A 99 -53.01 74.66 -44.89
C LYS A 99 -53.57 73.49 -44.07
N ARG A 100 -54.00 73.70 -42.82
CA ARG A 100 -54.59 72.67 -41.94
C ARG A 100 -55.81 71.96 -42.53
N LEU A 101 -56.68 72.67 -43.25
CA LEU A 101 -57.86 72.03 -43.84
C LEU A 101 -57.50 71.20 -45.08
N LYS A 102 -56.55 71.67 -45.89
CA LYS A 102 -56.10 70.98 -47.10
C LYS A 102 -55.27 69.74 -46.78
N GLN A 103 -54.38 69.79 -45.79
CA GLN A 103 -53.55 68.65 -45.37
C GLN A 103 -54.29 67.60 -44.51
N LYS A 104 -55.44 67.94 -43.90
CA LYS A 104 -56.31 66.94 -43.24
C LYS A 104 -56.98 65.97 -44.23
N LEU A 105 -56.89 66.24 -45.53
CA LEU A 105 -57.54 65.46 -46.58
C LEU A 105 -56.54 64.85 -47.60
N GLU A 106 -55.23 65.13 -47.49
CA GLU A 106 -54.19 64.66 -48.45
C GLU A 106 -52.96 64.12 -47.72
N TRP A 107 -52.60 62.84 -47.99
CA TRP A 107 -51.43 62.11 -47.45
C TRP A 107 -50.13 62.95 -47.42
N PRO A 108 -49.34 62.94 -46.33
CA PRO A 108 -48.27 63.91 -46.14
C PRO A 108 -47.00 63.57 -46.94
N PHE A 109 -46.91 62.34 -47.46
CA PHE A 109 -45.76 61.90 -48.26
C PHE A 109 -46.10 61.88 -49.75
N THR A 110 -45.16 62.32 -50.59
CA THR A 110 -45.16 61.92 -51.99
C THR A 110 -44.74 60.46 -52.10
N ARG A 111 -45.11 59.77 -53.20
CA ARG A 111 -44.73 58.36 -53.43
C ARG A 111 -43.20 58.16 -53.37
N GLU A 112 -42.43 59.15 -53.84
CA GLU A 112 -40.96 59.14 -53.76
C GLU A 112 -40.46 59.27 -52.31
N LYS A 113 -41.01 60.20 -51.52
CA LYS A 113 -40.65 60.35 -50.10
C LYS A 113 -41.02 59.12 -49.27
N PHE A 114 -42.20 58.56 -49.51
CA PHE A 114 -42.65 57.33 -48.85
C PHE A 114 -41.70 56.16 -49.09
N ASN A 115 -41.34 55.91 -50.36
CA ASN A 115 -40.39 54.86 -50.71
C ASN A 115 -38.99 55.12 -50.13
N SER A 116 -38.55 56.39 -50.09
CA SER A 116 -37.28 56.77 -49.47
C SER A 116 -37.22 56.43 -47.98
N HIS A 117 -38.27 56.75 -47.23
CA HIS A 117 -38.38 56.40 -45.81
C HIS A 117 -38.41 54.89 -45.58
N LEU A 118 -39.16 54.16 -46.41
CA LEU A 118 -39.23 52.70 -46.33
C LEU A 118 -37.86 52.05 -46.56
N ILE A 119 -37.13 52.46 -47.61
CA ILE A 119 -35.77 51.97 -47.90
C ILE A 119 -34.80 52.29 -46.77
N ARG A 120 -34.90 53.48 -46.16
CA ARG A 120 -34.05 53.86 -45.02
C ARG A 120 -34.32 52.98 -43.80
N LEU A 121 -35.59 52.71 -43.48
CA LEU A 121 -35.97 51.80 -42.39
C LEU A 121 -35.48 50.37 -42.63
N GLU A 122 -35.66 49.82 -43.83
CA GLU A 122 -35.19 48.47 -44.19
C GLU A 122 -33.66 48.34 -44.09
N ARG A 123 -32.91 49.37 -44.49
CA ARG A 123 -31.44 49.40 -44.39
C ARG A 123 -30.98 49.38 -42.94
N VAL A 124 -31.54 50.26 -42.11
CA VAL A 124 -31.21 50.32 -40.67
C VAL A 124 -31.53 48.99 -39.99
N LYS A 125 -32.70 48.41 -40.29
CA LYS A 125 -33.13 47.09 -39.80
C LYS A 125 -32.12 45.99 -40.14
N SER A 126 -31.68 45.94 -41.40
CA SER A 126 -30.73 44.95 -41.88
C SER A 126 -29.34 45.10 -41.25
N CYS A 127 -28.88 46.34 -41.05
CA CYS A 127 -27.63 46.60 -40.34
C CYS A 127 -27.67 46.09 -38.89
N LEU A 128 -28.75 46.36 -38.16
CA LEU A 128 -28.91 45.90 -36.78
C LEU A 128 -28.97 44.36 -36.66
N ILE A 129 -29.59 43.67 -37.62
CA ILE A 129 -29.64 42.20 -37.65
C ILE A 129 -28.25 41.58 -37.89
N LEU A 130 -27.44 42.14 -38.79
CA LEU A 130 -26.10 41.61 -39.10
C LEU A 130 -25.13 41.70 -37.92
N VAL A 131 -25.20 42.78 -37.15
CA VAL A 131 -24.40 42.92 -35.90
C VAL A 131 -24.73 41.78 -34.95
N PHE A 132 -26.03 41.54 -34.75
CA PHE A 132 -26.49 40.52 -33.83
C PHE A 132 -26.10 39.08 -34.24
N THR A 133 -26.22 38.74 -35.52
CA THR A 133 -25.92 37.38 -35.99
C THR A 133 -24.43 37.06 -36.00
N SER A 134 -23.54 38.06 -36.17
CA SER A 134 -22.09 37.89 -36.08
C SER A 134 -21.67 37.43 -34.68
N ASP A 135 -22.16 38.11 -33.64
CA ASP A 135 -21.74 37.86 -32.26
C ASP A 135 -22.23 36.51 -31.73
N SER A 136 -23.45 36.10 -32.08
CA SER A 136 -23.98 34.78 -31.72
C SER A 136 -23.14 33.62 -32.29
N ASN A 137 -22.55 33.79 -33.49
CA ASN A 137 -21.69 32.78 -34.11
C ASN A 137 -20.28 32.73 -33.52
N ALA A 138 -19.79 33.81 -32.92
CA ALA A 138 -18.52 33.82 -32.21
C ALA A 138 -18.63 33.04 -30.89
N LEU A 139 -19.70 33.28 -30.12
CA LEU A 139 -19.96 32.60 -28.86
C LEU A 139 -20.12 31.07 -29.04
N ASN A 140 -20.83 30.64 -30.08
CA ASN A 140 -21.02 29.21 -30.35
C ASN A 140 -19.71 28.48 -30.71
N ARG A 141 -18.74 29.17 -31.34
CA ARG A 141 -17.43 28.58 -31.65
C ARG A 141 -16.58 28.40 -30.40
N ASP A 142 -16.49 29.42 -29.55
CA ASP A 142 -15.76 29.35 -28.27
C ASP A 142 -16.34 28.24 -27.35
N LEU A 143 -17.67 28.07 -27.35
CA LEU A 143 -18.30 26.98 -26.62
C LEU A 143 -17.92 25.59 -27.18
N HIS A 144 -17.84 25.45 -28.49
CA HIS A 144 -17.47 24.19 -29.14
C HIS A 144 -16.00 23.81 -28.88
N ASP A 145 -15.10 24.79 -28.91
CA ASP A 145 -13.68 24.59 -28.63
C ASP A 145 -13.48 24.13 -27.17
N LYS A 146 -14.14 24.81 -26.21
CA LYS A 146 -14.11 24.42 -24.78
C LYS A 146 -14.67 23.02 -24.53
N LEU A 147 -15.71 22.62 -25.26
CA LEU A 147 -16.27 21.26 -25.15
C LEU A 147 -15.30 20.20 -25.68
N THR A 148 -14.57 20.51 -26.75
CA THR A 148 -13.57 19.61 -27.33
C THR A 148 -12.38 19.43 -26.39
N ASP A 149 -11.89 20.51 -25.79
CA ASP A 149 -10.80 20.48 -24.79
C ASP A 149 -11.19 19.72 -23.52
N LEU A 150 -12.46 19.80 -23.11
CA LEU A 150 -12.96 19.03 -21.98
C LEU A 150 -13.01 17.52 -22.29
N ALA A 151 -13.42 17.15 -23.51
CA ALA A 151 -13.51 15.76 -23.93
C ALA A 151 -12.12 15.09 -23.97
N THR A 152 -11.12 15.77 -24.55
CA THR A 152 -9.73 15.26 -24.58
C THR A 152 -9.15 15.13 -23.17
N SER A 153 -9.39 16.10 -22.29
CA SER A 153 -8.92 16.02 -20.89
C SER A 153 -9.58 14.88 -20.10
N LEU A 154 -10.85 14.57 -20.36
CA LEU A 154 -11.54 13.43 -19.73
C LEU A 154 -10.96 12.09 -20.17
N GLU A 155 -10.68 11.92 -21.47
CA GLU A 155 -10.05 10.71 -22.00
C GLU A 155 -8.66 10.47 -21.40
N GLU A 156 -7.85 11.52 -21.28
CA GLU A 156 -6.53 11.45 -20.64
C GLU A 156 -6.62 11.04 -19.15
N ASN A 157 -7.54 11.64 -18.38
CA ASN A 157 -7.71 11.32 -16.96
C ASN A 157 -8.21 9.88 -16.73
N LEU A 158 -9.10 9.37 -17.58
CA LEU A 158 -9.57 7.99 -17.51
C LEU A 158 -8.44 7.00 -17.80
N LYS A 159 -7.57 7.32 -18.76
CA LYS A 159 -6.39 6.52 -19.06
C LYS A 159 -5.44 6.43 -17.86
N VAL A 160 -5.10 7.57 -17.24
CA VAL A 160 -4.22 7.61 -16.06
C VAL A 160 -4.78 6.80 -14.89
N ARG A 161 -6.06 6.94 -14.55
CA ARG A 161 -6.69 6.16 -13.45
C ARG A 161 -6.68 4.66 -13.73
N ASN A 162 -6.91 4.27 -14.98
CA ASN A 162 -6.88 2.86 -15.35
C ASN A 162 -5.47 2.28 -15.23
N ASP A 163 -4.45 3.03 -15.66
CA ASP A 163 -3.04 2.64 -15.55
C ASP A 163 -2.60 2.49 -14.08
N GLU A 164 -3.02 3.39 -13.18
CA GLU A 164 -2.75 3.29 -11.74
C GLU A 164 -3.38 2.05 -11.09
N ARG A 165 -4.63 1.75 -11.47
CA ARG A 165 -5.35 0.57 -10.98
C ARG A 165 -4.66 -0.72 -11.45
N ILE A 166 -4.30 -0.80 -12.73
CA ILE A 166 -3.56 -1.93 -13.31
C ILE A 166 -2.20 -2.08 -12.63
N SER A 167 -1.47 -0.99 -12.40
CA SER A 167 -0.17 -1.01 -11.71
C SER A 167 -0.27 -1.57 -10.27
N THR A 168 -1.30 -1.19 -9.53
CA THR A 168 -1.53 -1.69 -8.16
C THR A 168 -1.85 -3.19 -8.18
N ALA A 169 -2.74 -3.59 -9.07
CA ALA A 169 -3.07 -4.98 -9.36
C ALA A 169 -1.84 -5.83 -9.70
N HIS A 170 -1.00 -5.36 -10.62
CA HIS A 170 0.25 -6.02 -11.02
C HIS A 170 1.20 -6.20 -9.84
N ARG A 171 1.31 -5.20 -8.96
CA ARG A 171 2.16 -5.28 -7.78
C ARG A 171 1.73 -6.38 -6.81
N ASP A 172 0.44 -6.49 -6.55
CA ASP A 172 -0.10 -7.52 -5.67
C ASP A 172 0.04 -8.93 -6.27
N LEU A 173 -0.11 -9.03 -7.60
CA LEU A 173 0.17 -10.26 -8.35
C LEU A 173 1.65 -10.65 -8.23
N CYS A 174 2.57 -9.70 -8.43
CA CYS A 174 4.01 -9.94 -8.32
C CYS A 174 4.41 -10.38 -6.90
N ARG A 175 3.84 -9.79 -5.84
CA ARG A 175 4.10 -10.26 -4.46
C ARG A 175 3.63 -11.70 -4.21
N TRP A 176 2.54 -12.11 -4.87
CA TRP A 176 2.04 -13.48 -4.76
C TRP A 176 2.89 -14.48 -5.56
N LEU A 177 3.44 -14.07 -6.71
CA LEU A 177 4.37 -14.88 -7.51
C LEU A 177 5.76 -15.02 -6.87
N ALA A 178 6.22 -13.95 -6.21
CA ALA A 178 7.59 -13.82 -5.72
C ALA A 178 7.60 -13.41 -4.23
N PRO A 179 7.30 -14.33 -3.31
CA PRO A 179 7.30 -14.04 -1.87
C PRO A 179 8.70 -13.70 -1.33
N SER A 180 9.76 -14.20 -1.98
CA SER A 180 11.16 -13.90 -1.67
C SER A 180 11.74 -12.90 -2.68
N SER A 181 12.15 -11.72 -2.21
CA SER A 181 12.77 -10.69 -3.05
C SER A 181 14.29 -10.83 -3.11
N PRO A 182 14.91 -10.95 -4.30
CA PRO A 182 16.37 -11.03 -4.44
C PRO A 182 17.08 -9.67 -4.30
N THR A 183 16.33 -8.56 -4.23
CA THR A 183 16.87 -7.19 -4.29
C THR A 183 17.84 -6.88 -3.15
N GLY A 184 17.53 -7.32 -1.92
CA GLY A 184 18.39 -7.07 -0.75
C GLY A 184 19.73 -7.79 -0.87
N VAL A 185 19.73 -9.05 -1.33
CA VAL A 185 20.95 -9.83 -1.57
C VAL A 185 21.78 -9.19 -2.68
N HIS A 186 21.13 -8.79 -3.77
CA HIS A 186 21.79 -8.10 -4.88
C HIS A 186 22.47 -6.80 -4.46
N LEU A 187 21.79 -5.97 -3.66
CA LEU A 187 22.32 -4.71 -3.19
C LEU A 187 23.55 -4.92 -2.29
N ARG A 188 23.49 -5.89 -1.36
CA ARG A 188 24.64 -6.22 -0.51
C ARG A 188 25.83 -6.74 -1.32
N ALA A 189 25.60 -7.66 -2.25
CA ALA A 189 26.65 -8.17 -3.13
C ALA A 189 27.25 -7.06 -4.01
N SER A 190 26.41 -6.15 -4.51
CA SER A 190 26.84 -5.01 -5.32
C SER A 190 27.67 -4.00 -4.51
N ASN A 191 27.28 -3.73 -3.26
CA ASN A 191 27.99 -2.81 -2.37
C ASN A 191 29.32 -3.39 -1.86
N ALA A 192 29.42 -4.72 -1.71
CA ALA A 192 30.64 -5.40 -1.29
C ALA A 192 31.69 -5.51 -2.42
N ARG A 193 31.32 -5.22 -3.66
CA ARG A 193 32.20 -5.33 -4.83
C ARG A 193 33.26 -4.24 -4.82
N LEU A 194 34.52 -4.64 -5.03
CA LEU A 194 35.62 -3.71 -5.23
C LEU A 194 35.75 -3.31 -6.70
N ASP A 195 35.93 -2.01 -6.95
CA ASP A 195 36.18 -1.51 -8.29
C ASP A 195 37.44 -2.12 -8.91
N GLN A 196 37.45 -2.27 -10.23
CA GLN A 196 38.49 -2.93 -11.02
C GLN A 196 38.58 -4.46 -10.91
N THR A 197 37.83 -5.11 -10.02
CA THR A 197 37.74 -6.58 -9.96
C THR A 197 36.68 -7.17 -10.91
N GLY A 198 36.87 -8.43 -11.33
CA GLY A 198 35.94 -9.18 -12.17
C GLY A 198 35.99 -8.85 -13.66
N LYS A 199 36.97 -8.04 -14.10
CA LYS A 199 37.10 -7.61 -15.50
C LYS A 199 37.36 -8.76 -16.46
N TRP A 200 38.13 -9.76 -16.03
CA TRP A 200 38.40 -10.95 -16.84
C TRP A 200 37.11 -11.61 -17.31
N PHE A 201 36.05 -11.59 -16.50
CA PHE A 201 34.74 -12.13 -16.86
C PHE A 201 33.91 -11.13 -17.68
N ILE A 202 33.76 -9.90 -17.20
CA ILE A 202 32.86 -8.90 -17.79
C ILE A 202 33.35 -8.45 -19.16
N ASP A 203 34.65 -8.15 -19.30
CA ASP A 203 35.20 -7.51 -20.49
C ASP A 203 35.50 -8.48 -21.63
N THR A 204 35.55 -9.78 -21.36
CA THR A 204 35.81 -10.80 -22.39
C THR A 204 34.61 -11.74 -22.52
N ILE A 205 34.52 -12.73 -21.63
CA ILE A 205 33.57 -13.86 -21.70
C ILE A 205 32.12 -13.40 -21.74
N PHE A 206 31.72 -12.52 -20.82
CA PHE A 206 30.32 -12.12 -20.68
C PHE A 206 29.84 -11.32 -21.90
N LYS A 207 30.67 -10.43 -22.44
CA LYS A 207 30.37 -9.66 -23.65
C LYS A 207 30.21 -10.55 -24.87
N GLU A 208 31.14 -11.48 -25.07
CA GLU A 208 31.08 -12.43 -26.19
C GLU A 208 29.83 -13.30 -26.11
N TRP A 209 29.50 -13.79 -24.91
CA TRP A 209 28.32 -14.61 -24.66
C TRP A 209 27.00 -13.86 -24.88
N LEU A 210 26.95 -12.58 -24.51
CA LEU A 210 25.73 -11.77 -24.60
C LEU A 210 25.43 -11.30 -26.04
N TRP A 211 26.44 -10.84 -26.80
CA TRP A 211 26.21 -10.08 -28.04
C TRP A 211 26.70 -10.74 -29.34
N GLY A 212 27.57 -11.75 -29.29
CA GLY A 212 27.98 -12.53 -30.47
C GLY A 212 28.73 -11.79 -31.60
N HIS A 213 28.71 -10.46 -31.72
CA HIS A 213 29.55 -9.63 -32.61
C HIS A 213 29.61 -8.14 -32.18
N ASP A 214 30.71 -7.48 -32.54
CA ASP A 214 31.13 -6.09 -32.22
C ASP A 214 30.04 -5.02 -32.38
N ILE A 215 29.37 -4.65 -31.29
CA ILE A 215 28.73 -3.34 -31.13
C ILE A 215 28.97 -2.86 -29.69
N TYR A 216 29.70 -1.76 -29.55
CA TYR A 216 30.04 -1.14 -28.27
C TYR A 216 28.85 -0.32 -27.74
N GLN A 217 28.39 -0.63 -26.52
CA GLN A 217 28.15 0.36 -25.43
C GLN A 217 27.75 -0.33 -24.10
N GLN A 218 28.45 0.08 -23.03
CA GLN A 218 28.19 -0.03 -21.58
C GLN A 218 27.36 -1.21 -21.04
N ILE A 219 28.04 -2.25 -20.56
CA ILE A 219 27.48 -3.21 -19.60
C ILE A 219 27.57 -2.59 -18.20
N LEU A 220 26.54 -1.83 -17.81
CA LEU A 220 26.43 -1.20 -16.48
C LEU A 220 26.09 -2.21 -15.35
N PHE A 221 25.72 -3.43 -15.73
CA PHE A 221 24.87 -4.30 -14.91
C PHE A 221 25.62 -5.21 -13.93
N VAL A 222 26.81 -5.71 -14.28
CA VAL A 222 27.69 -6.44 -13.34
C VAL A 222 28.39 -5.49 -12.35
N LEU A 223 28.23 -4.18 -12.54
CA LEU A 223 28.82 -3.10 -11.73
C LEU A 223 27.84 -2.55 -10.65
N GLY A 224 26.68 -3.19 -10.42
CA GLY A 224 25.75 -2.80 -9.35
C GLY A 224 24.86 -1.59 -9.66
N LYS A 225 24.63 -1.26 -10.94
CA LYS A 225 23.63 -0.26 -11.36
C LYS A 225 22.61 -0.92 -12.27
N SER A 226 21.36 -0.97 -11.80
CA SER A 226 20.21 -1.41 -12.59
C SER A 226 20.04 -0.50 -13.80
N HIS A 227 19.50 -1.02 -14.90
CA HIS A 227 19.20 -0.37 -16.20
C HIS A 227 20.27 -0.57 -17.27
N ALA A 228 20.19 -1.72 -17.95
CA ALA A 228 20.59 -1.83 -19.35
C ALA A 228 19.34 -1.56 -20.21
N GLN A 229 19.36 -0.53 -21.06
CA GLN A 229 18.25 -0.28 -21.99
C GLN A 229 18.25 -1.36 -23.09
N GLY A 230 17.10 -2.00 -23.35
CA GLY A 230 16.92 -2.93 -24.47
C GLY A 230 17.27 -4.41 -24.21
N VAL A 231 17.30 -4.86 -22.95
CA VAL A 231 17.47 -6.28 -22.57
C VAL A 231 16.45 -6.61 -21.48
N ALA A 232 15.68 -7.69 -21.64
CA ALA A 232 14.82 -8.19 -20.57
C ALA A 232 15.66 -9.01 -19.59
N PHE A 233 15.62 -8.68 -18.30
CA PHE A 233 16.55 -9.22 -17.32
C PHE A 233 15.84 -9.75 -16.07
N GLY A 234 16.33 -10.88 -15.55
CA GLY A 234 15.92 -11.41 -14.25
C GLY A 234 17.08 -12.05 -13.50
N TYR A 235 17.14 -11.86 -12.19
CA TYR A 235 18.16 -12.47 -11.33
C TYR A 235 17.56 -13.10 -10.08
N PHE A 236 18.23 -14.12 -9.54
CA PHE A 236 17.87 -14.72 -8.27
C PHE A 236 19.09 -15.30 -7.55
N TYR A 237 19.06 -15.34 -6.22
CA TYR A 237 20.13 -15.87 -5.37
C TYR A 237 19.56 -17.01 -4.52
N CYS A 238 20.04 -18.23 -4.74
CA CYS A 238 19.69 -19.35 -3.88
C CYS A 238 20.51 -19.28 -2.59
N SER A 239 19.90 -19.65 -1.46
CA SER A 239 20.56 -19.69 -0.16
C SER A 239 20.14 -20.94 0.62
N PHE A 240 21.12 -21.67 1.14
CA PHE A 240 20.87 -22.78 2.08
C PHE A 240 20.12 -22.34 3.33
N GLY A 241 20.27 -21.07 3.74
CA GLY A 241 19.61 -20.51 4.93
C GLY A 241 18.15 -20.11 4.69
N ASP A 242 17.65 -20.15 3.45
CA ASP A 242 16.28 -19.77 3.12
C ASP A 242 15.63 -20.78 2.18
N VAL A 243 14.75 -21.64 2.70
CA VAL A 243 14.03 -22.65 1.89
C VAL A 243 13.13 -21.99 0.85
N ALA A 244 12.61 -20.77 1.10
CA ALA A 244 11.82 -20.07 0.09
C ALA A 244 12.68 -19.74 -1.14
N SER A 245 13.96 -19.41 -0.95
CA SER A 245 14.93 -19.19 -2.03
C SER A 245 15.34 -20.48 -2.77
N GLN A 246 15.00 -21.65 -2.25
CA GLN A 246 15.31 -22.95 -2.84
C GLN A 246 14.15 -23.51 -3.68
N ASP A 247 12.92 -23.02 -3.49
CA ASP A 247 11.72 -23.49 -4.20
C ASP A 247 11.73 -23.01 -5.68
N PRO A 248 11.67 -23.91 -6.67
CA PRO A 248 11.63 -23.54 -8.09
C PRO A 248 10.50 -22.56 -8.44
N LYS A 249 9.36 -22.61 -7.75
CA LYS A 249 8.22 -21.70 -8.00
C LYS A 249 8.54 -20.27 -7.62
N ASN A 250 9.23 -20.08 -6.50
CA ASN A 250 9.62 -18.75 -6.02
C ASN A 250 10.72 -18.17 -6.91
N ILE A 251 11.69 -19.00 -7.32
CA ILE A 251 12.76 -18.61 -8.23
C ILE A 251 12.16 -18.17 -9.57
N LEU A 252 11.39 -19.04 -10.24
CA LEU A 252 10.80 -18.73 -11.54
C LEU A 252 9.75 -17.61 -11.47
N GLY A 253 8.96 -17.54 -10.39
CA GLY A 253 7.99 -16.49 -10.15
C GLY A 253 8.65 -15.12 -9.94
N SER A 254 9.79 -15.07 -9.24
CA SER A 254 10.61 -13.87 -9.09
C SER A 254 11.23 -13.43 -10.41
N LEU A 255 11.74 -14.37 -11.22
CA LEU A 255 12.23 -14.07 -12.56
C LEU A 255 11.10 -13.52 -13.46
N LEU A 256 9.92 -14.15 -13.47
CA LEU A 256 8.76 -13.64 -14.22
C LEU A 256 8.34 -12.24 -13.77
N SER A 257 8.32 -12.00 -12.46
CA SER A 257 8.01 -10.69 -11.89
C SER A 257 8.99 -9.62 -12.38
N GLN A 258 10.28 -9.91 -12.45
CA GLN A 258 11.29 -8.97 -12.95
C GLN A 258 11.16 -8.75 -14.46
N LEU A 259 10.93 -9.82 -15.23
CA LEU A 259 10.67 -9.70 -16.67
C LEU A 259 9.42 -8.86 -16.97
N SER A 260 8.44 -8.83 -16.06
CA SER A 260 7.25 -7.99 -16.21
C SER A 260 7.53 -6.49 -16.17
N GLU A 261 8.66 -6.06 -15.59
CA GLU A 261 9.08 -4.65 -15.63
C GLU A 261 9.45 -4.22 -17.06
N SER A 262 10.03 -5.15 -17.84
CA SER A 262 10.37 -4.92 -19.24
C SER A 262 9.19 -5.15 -20.17
N ASN A 263 8.36 -6.16 -19.89
CA ASN A 263 7.16 -6.45 -20.66
C ASN A 263 5.96 -6.78 -19.73
N PRO A 264 5.13 -5.79 -19.37
CA PRO A 264 4.02 -5.97 -18.45
C PRO A 264 2.95 -6.97 -18.90
N SER A 265 2.83 -7.22 -20.22
CA SER A 265 1.81 -8.13 -20.77
C SER A 265 1.98 -9.58 -20.33
N ILE A 266 3.18 -9.96 -19.85
CA ILE A 266 3.42 -11.29 -19.29
C ILE A 266 2.48 -11.62 -18.12
N LEU A 267 2.10 -10.59 -17.34
CA LEU A 267 1.22 -10.73 -16.19
C LEU A 267 -0.22 -11.05 -16.61
N GLU A 268 -0.64 -10.64 -17.80
CA GLU A 268 -2.00 -10.92 -18.31
C GLU A 268 -2.25 -12.42 -18.49
N SER A 269 -1.20 -13.23 -18.71
CA SER A 269 -1.35 -14.69 -18.81
C SER A 269 -1.43 -15.38 -17.46
N ILE A 270 -0.97 -14.72 -16.40
CA ILE A 270 -1.08 -15.20 -15.02
C ILE A 270 -2.32 -14.63 -14.33
N TRP A 271 -2.80 -13.45 -14.74
CA TRP A 271 -3.93 -12.74 -14.17
C TRP A 271 -5.19 -13.61 -13.99
N PRO A 272 -5.62 -14.43 -14.97
CA PRO A 272 -6.77 -15.31 -14.78
C PRO A 272 -6.54 -16.36 -13.69
N LEU A 273 -5.32 -16.85 -13.50
CA LEU A 273 -4.98 -17.81 -12.44
C LEU A 273 -5.03 -17.16 -11.06
N TYR A 274 -4.69 -15.87 -10.99
CA TYR A 274 -4.78 -15.05 -9.79
C TYR A 274 -6.22 -14.69 -9.43
N GLU A 275 -7.05 -14.35 -10.42
CA GLU A 275 -8.46 -13.99 -10.22
C GLU A 275 -9.37 -15.20 -9.99
N ALA A 276 -9.15 -16.33 -10.69
CA ALA A 276 -10.09 -17.46 -10.73
C ALA A 276 -10.33 -18.15 -9.37
N LYS A 277 -9.70 -17.70 -8.28
CA LYS A 277 -9.67 -18.36 -6.97
C LYS A 277 -9.75 -17.39 -5.78
N THR A 278 -10.60 -16.37 -5.88
CA THR A 278 -11.07 -15.59 -4.74
C THR A 278 -12.19 -16.34 -4.01
N ASN A 279 -11.86 -17.47 -3.39
CA ASN A 279 -12.70 -18.01 -2.31
C ASN A 279 -12.09 -17.54 -0.98
N PRO A 280 -12.77 -16.68 -0.19
CA PRO A 280 -12.23 -16.13 1.06
C PRO A 280 -11.89 -17.20 2.11
N ILE A 281 -12.31 -18.45 1.87
CA ILE A 281 -12.11 -19.59 2.78
C ILE A 281 -10.79 -20.33 2.50
N VAL A 282 -10.19 -20.32 1.30
CA VAL A 282 -9.11 -21.29 0.93
C VAL A 282 -7.72 -20.65 0.70
N GLY A 283 -7.64 -19.32 0.60
CA GLY A 283 -6.42 -18.65 0.17
C GLY A 283 -6.09 -18.91 -1.30
N ARG A 284 -5.18 -18.11 -1.87
CA ARG A 284 -4.80 -18.21 -3.28
C ARG A 284 -3.95 -19.46 -3.51
N TYR A 285 -4.33 -20.28 -4.48
CA TYR A 285 -3.59 -21.50 -4.82
C TYR A 285 -2.20 -21.16 -5.37
N PRO A 286 -1.13 -21.89 -5.04
CA PRO A 286 0.18 -21.65 -5.65
C PRO A 286 0.13 -21.87 -7.17
N VAL A 287 0.85 -21.01 -7.90
CA VAL A 287 1.05 -21.11 -9.36
C VAL A 287 1.87 -22.36 -9.69
N ASP A 288 1.57 -23.00 -10.80
CA ASP A 288 2.38 -24.13 -11.28
C ASP A 288 3.56 -23.65 -12.11
N ILE A 289 4.65 -24.42 -12.10
CA ILE A 289 5.87 -24.09 -12.85
C ILE A 289 5.56 -23.99 -14.34
N ALA A 290 4.73 -24.89 -14.87
CA ALA A 290 4.35 -24.90 -16.28
C ALA A 290 3.62 -23.61 -16.71
N ASP A 291 2.77 -23.05 -15.83
CA ASP A 291 2.06 -21.80 -16.12
C ASP A 291 3.04 -20.61 -16.23
N ILE A 292 4.07 -20.58 -15.37
CA ILE A 292 5.13 -19.57 -15.38
C ILE A 292 5.99 -19.73 -16.65
N GLU A 293 6.42 -20.95 -16.96
CA GLU A 293 7.19 -21.26 -18.18
C GLU A 293 6.44 -20.81 -19.43
N ASP A 294 5.18 -21.19 -19.57
CA ASP A 294 4.38 -20.90 -20.77
C ASP A 294 4.10 -19.40 -20.90
N ALA A 295 3.96 -18.66 -19.79
CA ALA A 295 3.88 -17.20 -19.81
C ALA A 295 5.18 -16.55 -20.30
N ILE A 296 6.34 -16.98 -19.78
CA ILE A 296 7.65 -16.49 -20.24
C ILE A 296 7.86 -16.79 -21.72
N ILE A 297 7.62 -18.04 -22.14
CA ILE A 297 7.77 -18.47 -23.54
C ILE A 297 6.88 -17.64 -24.46
N LYS A 298 5.61 -17.42 -24.09
CA LYS A 298 4.65 -16.70 -24.91
C LYS A 298 5.04 -15.23 -25.13
N HIS A 299 5.49 -14.54 -24.07
CA HIS A 299 5.66 -13.08 -24.09
C HIS A 299 7.10 -12.62 -24.31
N MET A 300 8.08 -13.51 -24.14
CA MET A 300 9.50 -13.21 -24.36
C MET A 300 10.00 -13.72 -25.72
N SER A 301 9.11 -14.25 -26.57
CA SER A 301 9.44 -14.62 -27.95
C SER A 301 9.62 -13.36 -28.80
N GLY A 302 10.87 -13.03 -29.16
CA GLY A 302 11.17 -11.85 -29.99
C GLY A 302 12.68 -11.67 -30.22
N ASP A 303 13.05 -10.52 -30.78
CA ASP A 303 14.45 -10.21 -31.12
C ASP A 303 15.25 -9.63 -29.94
N GLN A 304 14.57 -9.17 -28.89
CA GLN A 304 15.20 -8.64 -27.68
C GLN A 304 15.87 -9.79 -26.90
N PRO A 305 17.14 -9.68 -26.51
CA PRO A 305 17.78 -10.70 -25.69
C PRO A 305 17.14 -10.75 -24.29
N VAL A 306 16.94 -11.96 -23.79
CA VAL A 306 16.41 -12.22 -22.44
C VAL A 306 17.50 -12.90 -21.64
N VAL A 307 17.88 -12.31 -20.51
CA VAL A 307 18.98 -12.82 -19.69
C VAL A 307 18.48 -13.18 -18.30
N LEU A 308 18.68 -14.44 -17.91
CA LEU A 308 18.35 -14.94 -16.58
C LEU A 308 19.63 -15.33 -15.83
N LEU A 309 19.77 -14.85 -14.61
CA LEU A 309 20.90 -15.17 -13.72
C LEU A 309 20.39 -15.88 -12.47
N VAL A 310 20.93 -17.06 -12.16
CA VAL A 310 20.66 -17.73 -10.89
C VAL A 310 21.97 -18.07 -10.21
N ASP A 311 22.20 -17.43 -9.07
CA ASP A 311 23.39 -17.64 -8.25
C ASP A 311 23.19 -18.81 -7.27
N ALA A 312 24.27 -19.57 -7.07
CA ALA A 312 24.40 -20.68 -6.13
C ALA A 312 23.32 -21.77 -6.32
N LEU A 313 23.05 -22.19 -7.56
CA LEU A 313 21.96 -23.13 -7.86
C LEU A 313 22.09 -24.47 -7.10
N ASN A 314 23.30 -24.88 -6.73
CA ASN A 314 23.57 -26.07 -5.90
C ASN A 314 22.94 -25.98 -4.50
N GLU A 315 22.57 -24.78 -4.05
CA GLU A 315 21.93 -24.58 -2.75
C GLU A 315 20.44 -24.92 -2.75
N SER A 316 19.82 -25.04 -3.94
CA SER A 316 18.47 -25.57 -4.05
C SER A 316 18.48 -27.10 -4.06
N CYS A 317 17.76 -27.71 -3.11
CA CYS A 317 17.50 -29.15 -3.10
C CYS A 317 16.67 -29.64 -4.30
N GLN A 318 16.09 -28.72 -5.08
CA GLN A 318 15.31 -29.02 -6.30
C GLN A 318 15.97 -28.49 -7.58
N SER A 319 17.30 -28.36 -7.58
CA SER A 319 18.07 -27.85 -8.73
C SER A 319 17.73 -28.53 -10.06
N GLU A 320 17.41 -29.83 -10.05
CA GLU A 320 17.03 -30.58 -11.26
C GLU A 320 15.70 -30.13 -11.87
N ASN A 321 14.73 -29.72 -11.03
CA ASN A 321 13.46 -29.18 -11.53
C ASN A 321 13.69 -27.83 -12.21
N ILE A 322 14.54 -26.99 -11.62
CA ILE A 322 14.91 -25.67 -12.16
C ILE A 322 15.64 -25.84 -13.50
N LYS A 323 16.63 -26.74 -13.56
CA LYS A 323 17.35 -27.08 -14.81
C LYS A 323 16.39 -27.56 -15.90
N ARG A 324 15.43 -28.42 -15.55
CA ARG A 324 14.42 -28.92 -16.50
C ARG A 324 13.58 -27.77 -17.08
N SER A 325 13.14 -26.83 -16.26
CA SER A 325 12.43 -25.63 -16.72
C SER A 325 13.27 -24.78 -17.65
N PHE A 326 14.53 -24.51 -17.29
CA PHE A 326 15.45 -23.76 -18.14
C PHE A 326 15.69 -24.43 -19.49
N MET A 327 15.88 -25.75 -19.53
CA MET A 327 16.03 -26.49 -20.78
C MET A 327 14.76 -26.43 -21.65
N ARG A 328 13.57 -26.51 -21.03
CA ARG A 328 12.30 -26.36 -21.75
C ARG A 328 12.17 -24.96 -22.36
N MET A 329 12.52 -23.90 -21.63
CA MET A 329 12.49 -22.53 -22.15
C MET A 329 13.52 -22.31 -23.24
N LEU A 330 14.77 -22.78 -23.06
CA LEU A 330 15.83 -22.69 -24.07
C LEU A 330 15.46 -23.41 -25.38
N SER A 331 14.74 -24.53 -25.31
CA SER A 331 14.28 -25.24 -26.52
C SER A 331 13.28 -24.45 -27.37
N LYS A 332 12.63 -23.43 -26.78
CA LYS A 332 11.57 -22.63 -27.44
C LYS A 332 11.96 -21.17 -27.65
N LEU A 333 12.91 -20.63 -26.89
CA LEU A 333 13.37 -19.24 -26.93
C LEU A 333 14.83 -19.18 -27.39
N SER A 334 15.07 -18.78 -28.64
CA SER A 334 16.41 -18.64 -29.22
C SER A 334 17.17 -17.40 -28.72
N ASN A 335 16.43 -16.37 -28.28
CA ASN A 335 16.92 -15.13 -27.69
C ASN A 335 17.20 -15.21 -26.17
N LEU A 336 16.93 -16.37 -25.54
CA LEU A 336 17.18 -16.60 -24.13
C LEU A 336 18.65 -16.93 -23.85
N ARG A 337 19.20 -16.35 -22.79
CA ARG A 337 20.56 -16.53 -22.28
C ARG A 337 20.46 -16.76 -20.77
N ILE A 338 21.07 -17.84 -20.27
CA ILE A 338 21.01 -18.20 -18.85
C ILE A 338 22.41 -18.33 -18.29
N LEU A 339 22.70 -17.59 -17.22
CA LEU A 339 23.93 -17.71 -16.44
C LEU A 339 23.60 -18.38 -15.09
N LEU A 340 24.30 -19.48 -14.80
CA LEU A 340 24.15 -20.21 -13.55
C LEU A 340 25.51 -20.29 -12.85
N THR A 341 25.53 -20.15 -11.54
CA THR A 341 26.73 -20.36 -10.73
C THR A 341 26.50 -21.53 -9.75
N GLY A 342 27.61 -22.15 -9.32
CA GLY A 342 27.59 -23.18 -8.28
C GLY A 342 28.98 -23.75 -8.02
N THR A 343 29.13 -24.50 -6.91
CA THR A 343 30.43 -24.99 -6.41
C THR A 343 30.78 -26.43 -6.80
N THR A 344 29.80 -27.19 -7.32
CA THR A 344 29.97 -28.60 -7.75
C THR A 344 29.84 -28.76 -9.26
N ASP A 345 30.34 -29.88 -9.82
CA ASP A 345 30.13 -30.34 -11.21
C ASP A 345 28.64 -30.66 -11.50
N MET A 346 27.76 -29.67 -11.30
CA MET A 346 26.31 -29.80 -11.49
C MET A 346 25.91 -29.96 -12.96
N PHE A 347 26.81 -29.62 -13.88
CA PHE A 347 26.48 -29.41 -15.28
C PHE A 347 27.23 -30.41 -16.17
N SER A 348 26.76 -31.65 -16.23
CA SER A 348 27.07 -32.51 -17.37
C SER A 348 26.07 -32.23 -18.50
N CYS A 349 26.25 -31.12 -19.21
CA CYS A 349 25.34 -30.76 -20.30
C CYS A 349 26.10 -30.42 -21.59
N LYS A 350 25.78 -31.14 -22.67
CA LYS A 350 26.31 -30.86 -24.04
C LYS A 350 25.93 -29.47 -24.58
N HIS A 351 25.03 -28.77 -23.90
CA HIS A 351 24.43 -27.51 -24.33
C HIS A 351 24.90 -26.29 -23.50
N ALA A 352 25.91 -26.44 -22.64
CA ALA A 352 26.39 -25.36 -21.76
C ALA A 352 27.91 -25.16 -21.89
N SER A 353 28.34 -23.90 -21.89
CA SER A 353 29.75 -23.52 -21.72
C SER A 353 30.05 -23.40 -20.23
N ILE A 354 31.01 -24.19 -19.73
CA ILE A 354 31.37 -24.24 -18.31
C ILE A 354 32.66 -23.46 -18.11
N ILE A 355 32.66 -22.56 -17.13
CA ILE A 355 33.83 -21.78 -16.74
C ILE A 355 34.21 -22.20 -15.33
N ASN A 356 35.34 -22.88 -15.21
CA ASN A 356 35.91 -23.23 -13.92
C ASN A 356 36.78 -22.07 -13.43
N VAL A 357 36.26 -21.31 -12.48
CA VAL A 357 37.00 -20.25 -11.79
C VAL A 357 38.13 -20.91 -10.99
N ASN A 358 39.36 -20.56 -11.32
CA ASN A 358 40.55 -21.13 -10.69
C ASN A 358 41.48 -20.00 -10.23
N SER A 359 42.47 -20.35 -9.40
CA SER A 359 43.40 -19.40 -8.78
C SER A 359 44.18 -18.55 -9.80
N THR A 360 44.42 -19.03 -11.02
CA THR A 360 45.14 -18.27 -12.04
C THR A 360 44.30 -17.13 -12.62
N ILE A 361 43.00 -17.35 -12.81
CA ILE A 361 42.09 -16.37 -13.42
C ILE A 361 41.82 -15.19 -12.48
N ILE A 362 41.69 -15.46 -11.17
CA ILE A 362 41.31 -14.47 -10.16
C ILE A 362 42.49 -13.86 -9.41
N LYS A 363 43.73 -14.24 -9.75
CA LYS A 363 44.93 -13.77 -9.06
C LYS A 363 45.03 -12.24 -9.04
N ASP A 364 44.84 -11.60 -10.20
CA ASP A 364 44.91 -10.15 -10.32
C ASP A 364 43.83 -9.42 -9.49
N ASP A 365 42.64 -10.02 -9.39
CA ASP A 365 41.54 -9.51 -8.57
C ASP A 365 41.87 -9.64 -7.07
N ILE A 366 42.45 -10.78 -6.65
CA ILE A 366 42.93 -11.01 -5.28
C ILE A 366 44.03 -10.01 -4.92
N ASP A 367 45.02 -9.81 -5.79
CA ASP A 367 46.11 -8.86 -5.57
C ASP A 367 45.60 -7.42 -5.51
N THR A 368 44.56 -7.10 -6.26
CA THR A 368 43.89 -5.80 -6.19
C THR A 368 43.16 -5.62 -4.86
N PHE A 369 42.45 -6.65 -4.39
CA PHE A 369 41.78 -6.63 -3.09
C PHE A 369 42.77 -6.48 -1.93
N ILE A 370 43.87 -7.25 -1.91
CA ILE A 370 44.90 -7.15 -0.87
C ILE A 370 45.48 -5.74 -0.80
N ARG A 371 45.85 -5.16 -1.95
CA ARG A 371 46.40 -3.80 -2.01
C ARG A 371 45.42 -2.76 -1.49
N PHE A 372 44.15 -2.88 -1.87
CA PHE A 372 43.11 -1.99 -1.38
C PHE A 372 42.97 -2.07 0.15
N THR A 373 42.87 -3.28 0.71
CA THR A 373 42.77 -3.45 2.16
C THR A 373 43.98 -2.92 2.91
N LEU A 374 45.21 -3.12 2.40
CA LEU A 374 46.45 -2.58 2.99
C LEU A 374 46.55 -1.03 2.92
N GLN A 375 45.71 -0.37 2.12
CA GLN A 375 45.64 1.09 2.01
C GLN A 375 44.54 1.69 2.88
N GLU A 376 43.38 1.02 2.97
CA GLU A 376 42.20 1.54 3.65
C GLU A 376 42.09 1.14 5.12
N ASP A 377 42.55 -0.07 5.48
CA ASP A 377 42.42 -0.58 6.86
C ASP A 377 43.15 0.32 7.87
N ALA A 378 42.47 0.66 8.96
CA ALA A 378 42.93 1.64 9.94
C ALA A 378 44.29 1.29 10.58
N MET A 379 44.59 0.00 10.74
CA MET A 379 45.85 -0.49 11.30
C MET A 379 46.87 -0.77 10.20
N LEU A 380 46.48 -1.53 9.18
CA LEU A 380 47.42 -1.99 8.14
C LEU A 380 47.95 -0.83 7.29
N LYS A 381 47.18 0.25 7.11
CA LYS A 381 47.62 1.42 6.34
C LYS A 381 48.85 2.12 6.90
N ASN A 382 49.09 2.01 8.21
CA ASN A 382 50.19 2.67 8.90
C ASN A 382 51.49 1.84 8.92
N LEU A 383 51.48 0.63 8.34
CA LEU A 383 52.68 -0.21 8.24
C LEU A 383 53.68 0.34 7.20
N ASP A 384 54.96 0.01 7.37
CA ASP A 384 56.00 0.36 6.42
C ASP A 384 55.82 -0.40 5.09
N SER A 385 56.27 0.20 3.97
CA SER A 385 56.11 -0.38 2.64
C SER A 385 56.70 -1.79 2.56
N LYS A 386 57.87 -2.02 3.16
CA LYS A 386 58.54 -3.31 3.15
C LYS A 386 57.71 -4.43 3.82
N LEU A 387 57.01 -4.12 4.92
CA LEU A 387 56.13 -5.10 5.57
C LEU A 387 54.83 -5.29 4.78
N LYS A 388 54.28 -4.24 4.18
CA LYS A 388 53.11 -4.35 3.30
C LYS A 388 53.41 -5.25 2.10
N ASP A 389 54.57 -5.10 1.49
CA ASP A 389 55.03 -5.96 0.38
C ASP A 389 55.14 -7.42 0.83
N GLN A 390 55.72 -7.67 2.01
CA GLN A 390 55.81 -9.00 2.59
C GLN A 390 54.44 -9.63 2.88
N ILE A 391 53.48 -8.84 3.42
CA ILE A 391 52.10 -9.31 3.65
C ILE A 391 51.46 -9.66 2.30
N SER A 392 51.57 -8.76 1.31
CA SER A 392 50.98 -8.96 -0.01
C SER A 392 51.50 -10.22 -0.69
N GLU A 393 52.81 -10.45 -0.65
CA GLU A 393 53.43 -11.64 -1.24
C GLU A 393 52.99 -12.92 -0.54
N THR A 394 53.02 -12.94 0.79
CA THR A 394 52.66 -14.13 1.59
C THR A 394 51.19 -14.51 1.40
N ILE A 395 50.29 -13.54 1.46
CA ILE A 395 48.85 -13.77 1.33
C ILE A 395 48.48 -14.10 -0.12
N SER A 396 49.06 -13.41 -1.12
CA SER A 396 48.79 -13.74 -2.53
C SER A 396 49.20 -15.19 -2.87
N GLN A 397 50.35 -15.65 -2.36
CA GLN A 397 50.82 -17.02 -2.56
C GLN A 397 49.96 -18.07 -1.84
N GLY A 398 49.50 -17.77 -0.62
CA GLY A 398 48.67 -18.68 0.18
C GLY A 398 47.18 -18.67 -0.18
N ALA A 399 46.72 -17.72 -1.01
CA ALA A 399 45.30 -17.55 -1.30
C ALA A 399 44.66 -18.77 -1.97
N ASP A 400 45.39 -19.48 -2.84
CA ASP A 400 44.92 -20.60 -3.66
C ASP A 400 43.51 -20.37 -4.27
N GLY A 401 43.27 -19.14 -4.74
CA GLY A 401 41.98 -18.75 -5.34
C GLY A 401 40.83 -18.51 -4.33
N SER A 402 41.10 -18.44 -3.03
CA SER A 402 40.11 -18.19 -1.99
C SER A 402 40.14 -16.73 -1.49
N PHE A 403 39.23 -15.90 -2.01
CA PHE A 403 39.00 -14.55 -1.47
C PHE A 403 38.67 -14.56 0.03
N ARG A 404 37.92 -15.58 0.48
CA ARG A 404 37.54 -15.71 1.88
C ARG A 404 38.75 -15.94 2.78
N TRP A 405 39.70 -16.76 2.36
CA TRP A 405 40.94 -16.97 3.13
C TRP A 405 41.77 -15.69 3.20
N VAL A 406 41.86 -14.94 2.09
CA VAL A 406 42.56 -13.65 2.02
C VAL A 406 41.94 -12.64 2.99
N GLN A 407 40.62 -12.50 2.96
CA GLN A 407 39.88 -11.62 3.86
C GLN A 407 40.14 -11.97 5.33
N LEU A 408 39.94 -13.23 5.72
CA LEU A 408 40.15 -13.68 7.10
C LEU A 408 41.59 -13.51 7.56
N SER A 409 42.55 -13.72 6.66
CA SER A 409 43.98 -13.51 6.96
C SER A 409 44.27 -12.04 7.21
N LEU A 410 43.74 -11.12 6.39
CA LEU A 410 43.91 -9.68 6.56
C LEU A 410 43.21 -9.17 7.83
N GLU A 411 41.99 -9.63 8.13
CA GLU A 411 41.26 -9.31 9.38
C GLU A 411 42.03 -9.80 10.62
N SER A 412 42.60 -11.01 10.56
CA SER A 412 43.45 -11.54 11.62
C SER A 412 44.67 -10.65 11.84
N LEU A 413 45.35 -10.24 10.77
CA LEU A 413 46.52 -9.35 10.86
C LEU A 413 46.16 -7.94 11.36
N SER A 414 45.02 -7.38 10.93
CA SER A 414 44.58 -6.04 11.37
C SER A 414 44.18 -6.00 12.85
N SER A 415 43.81 -7.15 13.43
CA SER A 415 43.56 -7.28 14.87
C SER A 415 44.83 -7.17 15.73
N LEU A 416 46.02 -7.35 15.15
CA LEU A 416 47.29 -7.35 15.87
C LEU A 416 47.82 -5.92 16.07
N ARG A 417 48.26 -5.60 17.29
CA ARG A 417 48.64 -4.23 17.69
C ARG A 417 50.13 -3.91 17.55
N THR A 418 50.96 -4.88 17.19
CA THR A 418 52.42 -4.71 17.12
C THR A 418 53.00 -5.42 15.90
N VAL A 419 53.98 -4.79 15.24
CA VAL A 419 54.70 -5.36 14.08
C VAL A 419 55.32 -6.71 14.37
N GLY A 420 55.86 -6.93 15.58
CA GLY A 420 56.43 -8.23 15.98
C GLY A 420 55.41 -9.37 15.86
N LYS A 421 54.21 -9.18 16.44
CA LYS A 421 53.11 -10.14 16.33
C LYS A 421 52.61 -10.34 14.90
N ILE A 422 52.61 -9.30 14.07
CA ILE A 422 52.25 -9.42 12.65
C ILE A 422 53.25 -10.33 11.92
N ARG A 423 54.56 -10.14 12.15
CA ARG A 423 55.60 -10.99 11.56
C ARG A 423 55.52 -12.44 12.03
N GLU A 424 55.23 -12.65 13.31
CA GLU A 424 54.98 -13.98 13.88
C GLU A 424 53.75 -14.63 13.23
N ALA A 425 52.63 -13.92 13.15
CA ALA A 425 51.40 -14.41 12.54
C ALA A 425 51.59 -14.78 11.06
N LEU A 426 52.35 -14.00 10.29
CA LEU A 426 52.69 -14.33 8.90
C LEU A 426 53.46 -15.66 8.76
N GLN A 427 54.22 -16.07 9.78
CA GLN A 427 54.93 -17.35 9.77
C GLN A 427 54.02 -18.53 10.14
N THR A 428 52.94 -18.27 10.86
CA THR A 428 51.99 -19.28 11.36
C THR A 428 50.62 -19.21 10.67
N LEU A 429 50.51 -18.51 9.53
CA LEU A 429 49.25 -18.40 8.80
C LEU A 429 48.81 -19.79 8.32
N PRO A 430 47.53 -20.15 8.46
CA PRO A 430 47.00 -21.40 7.93
C PRO A 430 47.17 -21.44 6.41
N GLY A 431 47.60 -22.56 5.84
CA GLY A 431 47.85 -22.69 4.41
C GLY A 431 46.59 -22.82 3.56
N THR A 432 45.44 -23.13 4.19
CA THR A 432 44.15 -23.27 3.49
C THR A 432 42.98 -22.70 4.29
N LEU A 433 41.87 -22.39 3.60
CA LEU A 433 40.63 -21.94 4.24
C LEU A 433 40.12 -22.91 5.33
N ARG A 434 40.28 -24.22 5.10
CA ARG A 434 39.85 -25.27 6.05
C ARG A 434 40.67 -25.23 7.33
N GLU A 435 41.98 -25.02 7.23
CA GLU A 435 42.86 -24.86 8.38
C GLU A 435 42.55 -23.57 9.16
N THR A 436 42.18 -22.48 8.47
CA THR A 436 41.72 -21.25 9.11
C THR A 436 40.47 -21.49 9.95
N TYR A 437 39.46 -22.18 9.40
CA TYR A 437 38.25 -22.54 10.15
C TYR A 437 38.55 -23.48 11.31
N ALA A 438 39.39 -24.50 11.11
CA ALA A 438 39.82 -25.38 12.19
C ALA A 438 40.51 -24.60 13.31
N GLY A 439 41.39 -23.65 12.99
CA GLY A 439 42.06 -22.79 13.97
C GLY A 439 41.13 -21.83 14.71
N ILE A 440 40.02 -21.39 14.09
CA ILE A 440 38.97 -20.64 14.81
C ILE A 440 38.24 -21.57 15.78
N LEU A 441 37.80 -22.74 15.34
CA LEU A 441 37.10 -23.71 16.19
C LEU A 441 37.94 -24.22 17.37
N GLN A 442 39.25 -24.43 17.18
CA GLN A 442 40.16 -24.85 18.25
C GLN A 442 40.32 -23.81 19.36
N ARG A 443 40.09 -22.53 19.06
CA ARG A 443 40.18 -21.44 20.04
C ARG A 443 38.94 -21.32 20.91
N ILE A 444 37.82 -21.93 20.50
CA ILE A 444 36.59 -21.94 21.30
C ILE A 444 36.85 -22.72 22.59
N PRO A 445 36.56 -22.15 23.78
CA PRO A 445 36.69 -22.86 25.05
C PRO A 445 35.85 -24.13 25.08
N ALA A 446 36.36 -25.21 25.68
CA ALA A 446 35.66 -26.49 25.74
C ALA A 446 34.28 -26.42 26.44
N SER A 447 34.07 -25.45 27.34
CA SER A 447 32.76 -25.17 27.96
C SER A 447 31.70 -24.73 26.97
N ASP A 448 32.11 -24.11 25.86
CA ASP A 448 31.23 -23.45 24.92
C ASP A 448 31.01 -24.29 23.66
N TRP A 449 31.70 -25.44 23.54
CA TRP A 449 31.64 -26.31 22.37
C TRP A 449 30.23 -26.79 22.05
N GLU A 450 29.45 -27.15 23.07
CA GLU A 450 28.09 -27.63 22.89
C GLU A 450 27.18 -26.53 22.31
N LEU A 451 27.25 -25.31 22.88
CA LEU A 451 26.52 -24.14 22.40
C LEU A 451 26.91 -23.77 20.97
N SER A 452 28.21 -23.68 20.68
CA SER A 452 28.71 -23.36 19.33
C SER A 452 28.30 -24.42 18.31
N ARG A 453 28.42 -25.70 18.66
CA ARG A 453 28.03 -26.80 17.76
C ARG A 453 26.53 -26.78 17.49
N ALA A 454 25.71 -26.55 18.51
CA ALA A 454 24.27 -26.37 18.33
C ALA A 454 23.97 -25.17 17.43
N ALA A 455 24.64 -24.04 17.64
CA ALA A 455 24.47 -22.84 16.81
C ALA A 455 24.80 -23.12 15.34
N PHE A 456 25.94 -23.76 15.06
CA PHE A 456 26.31 -24.13 13.69
C PHE A 456 25.32 -25.09 13.05
N LEU A 457 24.79 -26.05 13.81
CA LEU A 457 23.80 -27.00 13.34
C LEU A 457 22.48 -26.31 12.98
N TRP A 458 21.97 -25.44 13.86
CA TRP A 458 20.78 -24.65 13.58
C TRP A 458 20.95 -23.73 12.38
N LEU A 459 22.07 -23.01 12.28
CA LEU A 459 22.33 -22.10 11.15
C LEU A 459 22.60 -22.82 9.82
N SER A 460 23.04 -24.08 9.87
CA SER A 460 23.33 -24.87 8.67
C SER A 460 22.09 -25.54 8.07
N PHE A 461 21.13 -25.94 8.91
CA PHE A 461 20.03 -26.83 8.50
C PHE A 461 18.64 -26.27 8.78
N SER A 462 18.53 -25.02 9.24
CA SER A 462 17.22 -24.40 9.42
C SER A 462 16.46 -24.15 8.12
N ASN A 463 15.13 -24.25 8.17
CA ASN A 463 14.27 -24.00 7.01
C ASN A 463 14.10 -22.51 6.67
N ARG A 464 14.52 -21.63 7.59
CA ARG A 464 14.64 -20.19 7.37
C ARG A 464 15.75 -19.61 8.25
N SER A 465 16.23 -18.43 7.90
CA SER A 465 17.11 -17.65 8.77
C SER A 465 16.45 -17.44 10.14
N LEU A 466 17.25 -17.59 11.18
CA LEU A 466 16.85 -17.42 12.57
C LEU A 466 17.24 -16.01 13.04
N THR A 467 16.42 -15.43 13.91
CA THR A 467 16.86 -14.25 14.68
C THR A 467 17.85 -14.66 15.77
N LEU A 468 18.58 -13.69 16.31
CA LEU A 468 19.50 -13.96 17.41
C LEU A 468 18.77 -14.52 18.65
N ASP A 469 17.57 -14.02 18.94
CA ASP A 469 16.76 -14.49 20.06
C ASP A 469 16.25 -15.92 19.86
N GLU A 470 15.85 -16.27 18.64
CA GLU A 470 15.47 -17.64 18.28
C GLU A 470 16.64 -18.61 18.44
N LEU A 471 17.82 -18.22 17.94
CA LEU A 471 19.03 -19.04 18.05
C LEU A 471 19.43 -19.24 19.52
N ASN A 472 19.35 -18.18 20.34
CA ASN A 472 19.70 -18.23 21.76
C ASN A 472 18.82 -19.23 22.53
N GLU A 473 17.51 -19.26 22.27
CA GLU A 473 16.64 -20.30 22.85
C GLU A 473 16.93 -21.68 22.28
N ALA A 474 17.25 -21.77 21.00
CA ALA A 474 17.44 -23.04 20.30
C ALA A 474 18.69 -23.82 20.75
N VAL A 475 19.75 -23.13 21.18
CA VAL A 475 21.03 -23.75 21.57
C VAL A 475 21.07 -24.21 23.03
N VAL A 476 20.21 -23.68 23.89
CA VAL A 476 20.18 -24.02 25.33
C VAL A 476 19.26 -25.20 25.65
N LEU A 477 18.49 -25.69 24.68
CA LEU A 477 17.56 -26.80 24.87
C LEU A 477 18.30 -28.14 24.88
N GLY A 478 18.25 -28.82 26.03
CA GLY A 478 18.69 -30.20 26.17
C GLY A 478 17.58 -31.21 25.85
N GLU A 479 17.95 -32.46 25.55
CA GLU A 479 16.98 -33.54 25.30
C GLU A 479 16.07 -33.84 26.51
N THR A 480 16.47 -33.44 27.71
CA THR A 480 15.75 -33.69 28.97
C THR A 480 15.10 -32.44 29.56
N SER A 481 15.21 -31.29 28.89
CA SER A 481 14.62 -30.03 29.34
C SER A 481 13.09 -30.15 29.35
N THR A 482 12.47 -29.91 30.51
CA THR A 482 11.02 -29.87 30.65
C THR A 482 10.48 -28.45 30.76
N LEU A 483 11.34 -27.49 31.12
CA LEU A 483 11.02 -26.08 31.27
C LEU A 483 12.08 -25.25 30.54
N LEU A 484 11.75 -24.03 30.14
CA LEU A 484 12.71 -23.00 29.76
C LEU A 484 12.48 -21.81 30.70
N ASP A 485 13.35 -21.65 31.69
CA ASP A 485 13.33 -20.58 32.68
C ASP A 485 14.52 -19.63 32.49
N GLU A 486 14.61 -18.61 33.34
CA GLU A 486 15.68 -17.61 33.25
C GLU A 486 17.08 -18.20 33.53
N ASP A 487 17.18 -19.32 34.27
CA ASP A 487 18.45 -19.95 34.61
C ASP A 487 19.07 -20.69 33.42
N MET A 488 18.24 -21.13 32.46
CA MET A 488 18.70 -21.75 31.21
C MET A 488 19.05 -20.73 30.12
N ARG A 489 18.59 -19.49 30.23
CA ARG A 489 18.81 -18.47 29.19
C ARG A 489 20.24 -17.96 29.21
N LEU A 490 20.76 -17.67 28.01
CA LEU A 490 22.08 -17.05 27.86
C LEU A 490 22.07 -15.66 28.51
N VAL A 491 23.04 -15.39 29.36
CA VAL A 491 23.15 -14.12 30.12
C VAL A 491 23.30 -12.93 29.18
N SER A 492 24.10 -13.07 28.12
CA SER A 492 24.26 -12.06 27.08
C SER A 492 23.65 -12.55 25.77
N PRO A 493 22.70 -11.82 25.17
CA PRO A 493 22.11 -12.20 23.89
C PRO A 493 23.13 -12.28 22.74
N GLY A 494 24.25 -11.55 22.84
CA GLY A 494 25.31 -11.51 21.82
C GLY A 494 26.41 -12.56 22.01
N ILE A 495 26.35 -13.39 23.06
CA ILE A 495 27.48 -14.28 23.43
C ILE A 495 27.84 -15.26 22.32
N LEU A 496 26.87 -15.74 21.53
CA LEU A 496 27.15 -16.65 20.42
C LEU A 496 28.01 -15.99 19.33
N LEU A 497 27.80 -14.69 19.06
CA LEU A 497 28.62 -13.93 18.10
C LEU A 497 30.06 -13.79 18.61
N GLU A 498 30.22 -13.64 19.93
CA GLU A 498 31.52 -13.53 20.60
C GLU A 498 32.26 -14.87 20.73
N ILE A 499 31.55 -15.99 20.90
CA ILE A 499 32.15 -17.32 21.00
C ILE A 499 32.56 -17.82 19.60
N CYS A 500 31.67 -17.70 18.62
CA CYS A 500 31.86 -18.26 17.27
C CYS A 500 32.67 -17.33 16.32
N GLN A 501 33.20 -16.22 16.84
CA GLN A 501 34.10 -15.22 16.22
C GLN A 501 34.35 -15.37 14.71
N GLY A 502 33.54 -14.68 13.90
CA GLY A 502 33.75 -14.58 12.44
C GLY A 502 33.28 -15.79 11.63
N LEU A 503 32.77 -16.85 12.27
CA LEU A 503 32.07 -17.96 11.61
C LEU A 503 30.56 -17.75 11.51
N ILE A 504 30.01 -16.87 12.35
CA ILE A 504 28.62 -16.43 12.30
C ILE A 504 28.57 -14.90 12.30
N THR A 505 27.54 -14.34 11.65
CA THR A 505 27.32 -12.88 11.55
C THR A 505 25.84 -12.57 11.69
N GLN A 506 25.53 -11.38 12.21
CA GLN A 506 24.18 -10.84 12.25
C GLN A 506 23.99 -9.81 11.13
N ASP A 507 22.87 -9.87 10.42
CA ASP A 507 22.50 -8.88 9.40
C ASP A 507 21.79 -7.65 10.00
N GLU A 508 21.57 -6.61 9.19
CA GLU A 508 20.89 -5.37 9.58
C GLU A 508 19.44 -5.58 10.07
N VAL A 509 18.83 -6.71 9.72
CA VAL A 509 17.44 -7.08 10.09
C VAL A 509 17.43 -7.87 11.40
N GLY A 510 18.60 -8.26 11.92
CA GLY A 510 18.75 -9.02 13.16
C GLY A 510 18.81 -10.54 12.97
N ASN A 511 18.82 -11.03 11.73
CA ASN A 511 18.98 -12.46 11.46
C ASN A 511 20.43 -12.88 11.60
N VAL A 512 20.64 -14.06 12.18
CA VAL A 512 21.97 -14.68 12.30
C VAL A 512 22.14 -15.67 11.15
N ASN A 513 23.29 -15.59 10.50
CA ASN A 513 23.68 -16.49 9.43
C ASN A 513 25.12 -16.97 9.66
N LEU A 514 25.49 -18.08 9.01
CA LEU A 514 26.90 -18.39 8.86
C LEU A 514 27.57 -17.24 8.11
N ALA A 515 28.77 -16.87 8.52
CA ALA A 515 29.50 -15.75 7.93
C ALA A 515 29.80 -15.98 6.43
N HIS A 516 29.82 -17.24 5.99
CA HIS A 516 29.97 -17.62 4.60
C HIS A 516 29.46 -19.06 4.37
N ALA A 517 28.93 -19.37 3.19
CA ALA A 517 28.45 -20.72 2.84
C ALA A 517 29.52 -21.81 3.00
N SER A 518 30.78 -21.48 2.72
CA SER A 518 31.91 -22.41 2.89
C SER A 518 32.17 -22.86 4.33
N VAL A 519 31.59 -22.19 5.34
CA VAL A 519 31.61 -22.66 6.73
C VAL A 519 30.78 -23.95 6.84
N LYS A 520 29.59 -23.99 6.25
CA LYS A 520 28.74 -25.20 6.20
C LYS A 520 29.44 -26.32 5.43
N ASP A 521 30.04 -26.01 4.28
CA ASP A 521 30.79 -26.99 3.48
C ASP A 521 31.93 -27.60 4.30
N PHE A 522 32.65 -26.79 5.06
CA PHE A 522 33.70 -27.27 5.95
C PHE A 522 33.17 -28.17 7.06
N LEU A 523 32.12 -27.73 7.77
CA LEU A 523 31.51 -28.46 8.89
C LEU A 523 30.89 -29.80 8.47
N THR A 524 30.52 -29.93 7.19
CA THR A 524 29.93 -31.16 6.62
C THR A 524 30.93 -32.02 5.84
N SER A 525 32.18 -31.56 5.69
CA SER A 525 33.20 -32.24 4.88
C SER A 525 33.71 -33.54 5.51
N GLU A 526 34.26 -34.43 4.68
CA GLU A 526 34.97 -35.62 5.20
C GLU A 526 36.27 -35.25 5.92
N TRP A 527 36.87 -34.12 5.56
CA TRP A 527 38.14 -33.66 6.15
C TRP A 527 38.00 -33.38 7.65
N ILE A 528 36.94 -32.68 8.07
CA ILE A 528 36.75 -32.32 9.48
C ILE A 528 36.67 -33.56 10.39
N ARG A 529 36.13 -34.68 9.87
CA ARG A 529 36.02 -35.96 10.59
C ARG A 529 37.37 -36.57 10.98
N SER A 530 38.42 -36.25 10.24
CA SER A 530 39.80 -36.71 10.50
C SER A 530 40.68 -35.66 11.18
N SER A 531 40.10 -34.49 11.49
CA SER A 531 40.83 -33.34 12.05
C SER A 531 40.73 -33.27 13.58
N GLY A 532 41.57 -32.42 14.20
CA GLY A 532 41.51 -32.14 15.64
C GLY A 532 40.21 -31.44 16.11
N VAL A 533 39.34 -31.03 15.19
CA VAL A 533 38.04 -30.37 15.47
C VAL A 533 36.84 -31.23 15.06
N GLN A 534 37.03 -32.55 14.95
CA GLN A 534 35.98 -33.50 14.58
C GLN A 534 34.68 -33.39 15.40
N TYR A 535 34.73 -32.86 16.64
CA TYR A 535 33.56 -32.62 17.48
C TYR A 535 32.51 -31.74 16.77
N PHE A 536 32.95 -30.74 16.00
CA PHE A 536 32.07 -29.83 15.26
C PHE A 536 31.56 -30.39 13.93
N THR A 537 31.87 -31.66 13.60
CA THR A 537 31.32 -32.30 12.40
C THR A 537 29.80 -32.32 12.46
N LEU A 538 29.19 -31.89 11.36
CA LEU A 538 27.76 -31.94 11.14
C LEU A 538 27.44 -32.97 10.07
N ASP A 539 26.46 -33.81 10.34
CA ASP A 539 26.01 -34.84 9.42
C ASP A 539 24.64 -34.45 8.82
N PRO A 540 24.57 -34.12 7.52
CA PRO A 540 23.31 -33.73 6.89
C PRO A 540 22.20 -34.76 7.03
N ALA A 541 22.54 -36.06 7.05
CA ALA A 541 21.55 -37.14 7.12
C ALA A 541 20.83 -37.20 8.48
N SER A 542 21.51 -36.86 9.58
CA SER A 542 20.94 -36.85 10.93
C SER A 542 20.50 -35.47 11.41
N ALA A 543 20.97 -34.39 10.77
CA ALA A 543 20.66 -33.01 11.17
C ALA A 543 19.16 -32.72 11.18
N GLY A 544 18.43 -33.01 10.09
CA GLY A 544 16.98 -32.76 10.03
C GLY A 544 16.21 -33.45 11.16
N LYS A 545 16.54 -34.72 11.44
CA LYS A 545 15.94 -35.47 12.54
C LYS A 545 16.23 -34.84 13.92
N TYR A 546 17.43 -34.31 14.11
CA TYR A 546 17.78 -33.58 15.32
C TYR A 546 16.98 -32.28 15.46
N LEU A 547 16.92 -31.44 14.42
CA LEU A 547 16.16 -30.18 14.48
C LEU A 547 14.66 -30.43 14.74
N MET A 548 14.08 -31.44 14.08
CA MET A 548 12.71 -31.87 14.36
C MET A 548 12.50 -32.18 15.85
N ARG A 549 13.39 -32.99 16.45
CA ARG A 549 13.31 -33.35 17.87
C ARG A 549 13.43 -32.13 18.77
N GLN A 550 14.33 -31.21 18.45
CA GLN A 550 14.48 -29.98 19.24
C GLN A 550 13.23 -29.10 19.17
N CYS A 551 12.66 -28.90 17.98
CA CYS A 551 11.39 -28.19 17.84
C CYS A 551 10.25 -28.88 18.61
N LEU A 552 10.15 -30.21 18.53
CA LEU A 552 9.13 -30.97 19.25
C LEU A 552 9.32 -30.92 20.77
N ASN A 553 10.56 -31.02 21.26
CA ASN A 553 10.89 -30.88 22.68
C ASN A 553 10.51 -29.48 23.18
N TYR A 554 10.81 -28.45 22.39
CA TYR A 554 10.42 -27.08 22.67
C TYR A 554 8.89 -26.95 22.79
N LEU A 555 8.13 -27.45 21.81
CA LEU A 555 6.66 -27.46 21.87
C LEU A 555 6.12 -28.30 23.03
N CYS A 556 6.92 -29.24 23.56
CA CYS A 556 6.58 -30.09 24.69
C CYS A 556 6.98 -29.52 26.07
N LEU A 557 7.50 -28.29 26.14
CA LEU A 557 7.86 -27.64 27.40
C LEU A 557 6.64 -27.35 28.29
N ASP A 558 6.85 -27.39 29.60
CA ASP A 558 5.85 -27.07 30.63
C ASP A 558 5.40 -25.60 30.57
N ASN A 559 6.21 -24.73 29.95
CA ASN A 559 5.86 -23.35 29.59
C ASN A 559 4.52 -23.26 28.84
N PHE A 560 4.19 -24.29 28.04
CA PHE A 560 3.00 -24.34 27.18
C PHE A 560 1.85 -25.18 27.75
N ARG A 561 2.04 -25.79 28.93
CA ARG A 561 1.08 -26.71 29.56
C ARG A 561 -0.29 -26.08 29.85
N SER A 562 -0.33 -24.75 29.97
CA SER A 562 -1.53 -23.97 30.22
C SER A 562 -2.53 -23.91 29.05
N GLY A 563 -2.13 -24.32 27.85
CA GLY A 563 -3.05 -24.37 26.71
C GLY A 563 -3.14 -23.09 25.88
N TYR A 564 -4.09 -23.07 24.95
CA TYR A 564 -4.38 -21.88 24.15
C TYR A 564 -4.83 -20.69 25.04
N VAL A 565 -4.75 -19.47 24.52
CA VAL A 565 -5.21 -18.23 25.18
C VAL A 565 -6.28 -17.53 24.34
N HIS A 566 -7.13 -16.71 24.97
CA HIS A 566 -8.27 -16.08 24.26
C HIS A 566 -7.94 -14.68 23.73
N SER A 567 -7.01 -13.96 24.36
CA SER A 567 -6.66 -12.59 23.95
C SER A 567 -5.47 -12.61 23.00
N ILE A 568 -5.55 -11.78 21.97
CA ILE A 568 -4.47 -11.63 21.01
C ILE A 568 -3.21 -11.04 21.67
N ASP A 569 -3.37 -10.29 22.77
CA ASP A 569 -2.24 -9.75 23.54
C ASP A 569 -1.50 -10.84 24.30
N SER A 570 -2.20 -11.83 24.87
CA SER A 570 -1.55 -12.99 25.48
C SER A 570 -0.85 -13.88 24.45
N ILE A 571 -1.36 -13.95 23.21
CA ILE A 571 -0.67 -14.63 22.11
C ILE A 571 0.66 -13.91 21.81
N LEU A 572 0.64 -12.59 21.61
CA LEU A 572 1.88 -11.84 21.35
C LEU A 572 2.85 -11.86 22.53
N GLU A 573 2.33 -11.77 23.76
CA GLU A 573 3.17 -11.83 24.94
C GLU A 573 3.86 -13.20 25.04
N ARG A 574 3.16 -14.29 24.72
CA ARG A 574 3.75 -15.62 24.63
C ARG A 574 4.82 -15.66 23.54
N GLU A 575 4.55 -15.16 22.34
CA GLU A 575 5.52 -15.13 21.23
C GLU A 575 6.77 -14.32 21.59
N ARG A 576 6.61 -13.17 22.25
CA ARG A 576 7.74 -12.33 22.68
C ARG A 576 8.59 -12.99 23.77
N LYS A 577 7.97 -13.81 24.63
CA LYS A 577 8.69 -14.54 25.70
C LYS A 577 9.31 -15.85 25.24
N ASN A 578 8.91 -16.35 24.07
CA ASN A 578 9.25 -17.67 23.55
C ASN A 578 9.60 -17.50 22.07
N SER A 579 10.76 -16.91 21.81
CA SER A 579 11.17 -16.46 20.48
C SER A 579 11.17 -17.61 19.46
N LEU A 580 11.59 -18.81 19.86
CA LEU A 580 11.63 -19.98 18.97
C LEU A 580 10.25 -20.59 18.66
N LEU A 581 9.19 -20.22 19.38
CA LEU A 581 7.85 -20.83 19.25
C LEU A 581 7.32 -20.82 17.81
N GLN A 582 7.42 -19.68 17.15
CA GLN A 582 6.93 -19.51 15.78
C GLN A 582 7.67 -20.43 14.79
N TYR A 583 9.00 -20.52 14.93
CA TYR A 583 9.79 -21.44 14.12
C TYR A 583 9.41 -22.90 14.41
N ALA A 584 9.45 -23.28 15.69
CA ALA A 584 9.24 -24.66 16.11
C ALA A 584 7.88 -25.17 15.65
N ALA A 585 6.81 -24.38 15.85
CA ALA A 585 5.45 -24.75 15.49
C ALA A 585 5.24 -25.00 13.99
N HIS A 586 5.87 -24.18 13.14
CA HIS A 586 5.67 -24.22 11.69
C HIS A 586 6.59 -25.22 10.95
N PHE A 587 7.82 -25.42 11.45
CA PHE A 587 8.85 -26.13 10.69
C PHE A 587 9.26 -27.49 11.26
N TRP A 588 8.81 -27.89 12.45
CA TRP A 588 9.22 -29.18 13.03
C TRP A 588 8.95 -30.36 12.10
N ALA A 589 7.78 -30.42 11.45
CA ALA A 589 7.41 -31.53 10.58
C ALA A 589 8.18 -31.51 9.25
N SER A 590 8.59 -30.33 8.76
CA SER A 590 9.36 -30.20 7.52
C SER A 590 10.82 -30.62 7.65
N HIS A 591 11.35 -30.68 8.88
CA HIS A 591 12.72 -31.15 9.15
C HIS A 591 12.90 -32.66 8.98
N SER A 592 11.81 -33.43 8.91
CA SER A 592 11.84 -34.89 8.73
C SER A 592 11.51 -35.30 7.30
N GLU A 593 12.50 -35.24 6.42
CA GLU A 593 12.36 -35.69 5.02
C GLU A 593 12.03 -37.19 4.90
N SER A 594 12.54 -38.02 5.81
CA SER A 594 12.48 -39.48 5.69
C SER A 594 11.18 -40.13 6.18
N ARG A 595 10.25 -39.37 6.80
CA ARG A 595 8.96 -39.82 7.40
C ARG A 595 9.02 -41.11 8.27
N ASN A 596 10.21 -41.63 8.52
CA ASN A 596 10.49 -42.83 9.30
C ASN A 596 10.84 -42.40 10.72
N PHE A 597 9.80 -42.29 11.53
CA PHE A 597 9.91 -42.04 12.95
C PHE A 597 10.44 -43.30 13.66
N ASP A 598 11.43 -43.16 14.53
CA ASP A 598 11.80 -44.23 15.47
C ASP A 598 10.94 -44.16 16.73
N GLY A 599 11.09 -45.13 17.65
CA GLY A 599 10.27 -45.18 18.86
C GLY A 599 10.38 -43.92 19.74
N ARG A 600 11.53 -43.22 19.72
CA ARG A 600 11.70 -41.96 20.45
C ARG A 600 10.90 -40.84 19.81
N ASP A 601 10.94 -40.73 18.48
CA ASP A 601 10.20 -39.68 17.79
C ASP A 601 8.69 -39.83 17.96
N HIS A 602 8.18 -41.07 17.86
CA HIS A 602 6.78 -41.38 18.15
C HIS A 602 6.39 -40.93 19.55
N SER A 603 7.26 -41.17 20.55
CA SER A 603 6.99 -40.77 21.93
C SER A 603 6.83 -39.27 22.08
N ILE A 604 7.66 -38.44 21.42
CA ILE A 604 7.59 -36.98 21.56
C ILE A 604 6.39 -36.42 20.79
N VAL A 605 6.12 -36.93 19.57
CA VAL A 605 4.92 -36.52 18.81
C VAL A 605 3.65 -36.89 19.59
N ASN A 606 3.57 -38.11 20.12
CA ASN A 606 2.42 -38.52 20.94
C ASN A 606 2.31 -37.67 22.21
N LYS A 607 3.43 -37.32 22.87
CA LYS A 607 3.40 -36.39 24.02
C LYS A 607 2.75 -35.04 23.65
N LEU A 608 3.10 -34.48 22.48
CA LEU A 608 2.47 -33.26 21.99
C LEU A 608 0.98 -33.47 21.70
N LEU A 609 0.61 -34.48 20.91
CA LEU A 609 -0.76 -34.69 20.45
C LEU A 609 -1.72 -35.09 21.59
N SER A 610 -1.29 -35.95 22.51
CA SER A 610 -2.09 -36.37 23.68
C SER A 610 -2.31 -35.24 24.70
N SER A 611 -1.55 -34.15 24.63
CA SER A 611 -1.79 -32.98 25.49
C SER A 611 -3.11 -32.26 25.17
N ARG A 612 -3.77 -32.60 24.05
CA ARG A 612 -5.12 -32.14 23.71
C ARG A 612 -6.15 -32.40 24.81
N ASP A 613 -6.01 -33.50 25.55
CA ASP A 613 -6.97 -33.87 26.59
C ASP A 613 -6.75 -33.09 27.91
N LEU A 614 -5.71 -32.24 27.96
CA LEU A 614 -5.48 -31.34 29.07
C LEU A 614 -6.35 -30.08 28.96
N LEU A 615 -6.41 -29.31 30.06
CA LEU A 615 -7.09 -28.02 30.10
C LEU A 615 -6.64 -27.12 28.95
N ARG A 616 -7.60 -26.54 28.22
CA ARG A 616 -7.36 -25.68 27.04
C ARG A 616 -6.44 -26.33 25.99
N CYS A 617 -6.58 -27.65 25.86
CA CYS A 617 -5.82 -28.50 24.96
C CYS A 617 -4.30 -28.51 25.18
N GLY A 618 -3.80 -28.04 26.33
CA GLY A 618 -2.39 -28.08 26.68
C GLY A 618 -1.44 -27.62 25.55
N ASN A 619 -0.33 -28.31 25.40
CA ASN A 619 0.70 -27.95 24.41
C ASN A 619 0.17 -28.04 22.96
N TYR A 620 -0.74 -28.97 22.69
CA TYR A 620 -1.43 -29.11 21.39
C TYR A 620 -2.21 -27.84 21.06
N GLY A 621 -2.96 -27.29 22.02
CA GLY A 621 -3.71 -26.06 21.85
C GLY A 621 -2.82 -24.86 21.53
N VAL A 622 -1.67 -24.74 22.21
CA VAL A 622 -0.66 -23.71 21.91
C VAL A 622 -0.13 -23.89 20.50
N TRP A 623 0.29 -25.10 20.14
CA TRP A 623 0.82 -25.40 18.81
C TRP A 623 -0.17 -25.06 17.68
N VAL A 624 -1.42 -25.50 17.81
CA VAL A 624 -2.49 -25.21 16.85
C VAL A 624 -2.75 -23.71 16.74
N GLN A 625 -2.83 -23.01 17.87
CA GLN A 625 -3.00 -21.56 17.91
C GLN A 625 -1.83 -20.80 17.25
N THR A 626 -0.60 -21.31 17.36
CA THR A 626 0.58 -20.70 16.72
C THR A 626 0.56 -20.88 15.20
N ILE A 627 0.21 -22.08 14.70
CA ILE A 627 0.18 -22.33 13.24
C ILE A 627 -1.07 -21.77 12.54
N ALA A 628 -2.11 -21.43 13.30
CA ALA A 628 -3.36 -20.87 12.80
C ALA A 628 -3.93 -19.84 13.78
N PRO A 629 -3.35 -18.63 13.89
CA PRO A 629 -3.76 -17.64 14.90
C PRO A 629 -5.19 -17.11 14.73
N ASP A 630 -5.75 -17.21 13.52
CA ASP A 630 -7.13 -16.81 13.22
C ASP A 630 -8.18 -17.88 13.55
N ILE A 631 -7.75 -19.08 13.97
CA ILE A 631 -8.66 -20.18 14.25
C ILE A 631 -9.46 -19.89 15.52
N ASP A 632 -10.76 -20.18 15.49
CA ASP A 632 -11.57 -20.07 16.70
C ASP A 632 -11.23 -21.20 17.68
N VAL A 633 -11.44 -20.92 18.97
CA VAL A 633 -11.09 -21.85 20.06
C VAL A 633 -11.88 -23.15 19.99
N GLU A 634 -13.15 -23.09 19.58
CA GLU A 634 -14.00 -24.27 19.44
C GLU A 634 -13.44 -25.22 18.39
N THR A 635 -12.93 -24.70 17.27
CA THR A 635 -12.23 -25.49 16.25
C THR A 635 -10.95 -26.12 16.80
N ILE A 636 -10.18 -25.44 17.66
CA ILE A 636 -8.99 -26.05 18.31
C ILE A 636 -9.40 -27.26 19.16
N GLU A 637 -10.45 -27.11 19.97
CA GLU A 637 -10.93 -28.14 20.89
C GLU A 637 -11.52 -29.35 20.15
N THR A 638 -12.27 -29.08 19.08
CA THR A 638 -12.95 -30.11 18.28
C THR A 638 -12.03 -30.81 17.28
N THR A 639 -10.96 -30.15 16.81
CA THR A 639 -10.06 -30.75 15.82
C THR A 639 -9.27 -31.92 16.42
N HIS A 640 -9.49 -33.11 15.86
CA HIS A 640 -8.76 -34.31 16.24
C HIS A 640 -7.31 -34.29 15.69
N PRO A 641 -6.30 -34.76 16.45
CA PRO A 641 -4.89 -34.82 16.00
C PRO A 641 -4.66 -35.53 14.66
N LEU A 642 -5.53 -36.48 14.30
CA LEU A 642 -5.54 -37.18 13.01
C LEU A 642 -5.53 -36.20 11.82
N TYR A 643 -6.27 -35.08 11.92
CA TYR A 643 -6.31 -34.07 10.87
C TYR A 643 -4.92 -33.49 10.57
N TYR A 644 -4.19 -33.08 11.61
CA TYR A 644 -2.85 -32.50 11.45
C TYR A 644 -1.81 -33.55 11.07
N ALA A 645 -1.89 -34.75 11.63
CA ALA A 645 -1.03 -35.87 11.21
C ALA A 645 -1.21 -36.18 9.72
N ALA A 646 -2.45 -36.13 9.22
CA ALA A 646 -2.76 -36.33 7.80
C ALA A 646 -2.28 -35.16 6.93
N SER A 647 -2.44 -33.92 7.41
CA SER A 647 -1.99 -32.69 6.73
C SER A 647 -0.46 -32.63 6.58
N PHE A 648 0.29 -33.05 7.60
CA PHE A 648 1.76 -33.08 7.57
C PHE A 648 2.34 -34.36 6.95
N GLY A 649 1.51 -35.39 6.72
CA GLY A 649 1.94 -36.63 6.09
C GLY A 649 2.71 -37.55 7.03
N LEU A 650 2.35 -37.56 8.32
CA LEU A 650 3.02 -38.32 9.38
C LEU A 650 2.50 -39.77 9.39
N VAL A 651 2.91 -40.56 8.39
CA VAL A 651 2.37 -41.91 8.13
C VAL A 651 2.29 -42.76 9.40
N SER A 652 3.40 -42.95 10.10
CA SER A 652 3.44 -43.83 11.28
C SER A 652 2.65 -43.28 12.48
N VAL A 653 2.44 -41.96 12.56
CA VAL A 653 1.57 -41.33 13.59
C VAL A 653 0.10 -41.57 13.24
N VAL A 654 -0.25 -41.49 11.95
CA VAL A 654 -1.60 -41.85 11.48
C VAL A 654 -1.90 -43.32 11.77
N GLU A 655 -0.96 -44.23 11.50
CA GLU A 655 -1.07 -45.66 11.85
C GLU A 655 -1.34 -45.82 13.36
N ALA A 656 -0.48 -45.24 14.20
CA ALA A 656 -0.61 -45.33 15.65
C ALA A 656 -1.95 -44.77 16.18
N ILE A 657 -2.45 -43.67 15.61
CA ILE A 657 -3.74 -43.08 15.99
C ILE A 657 -4.89 -44.04 15.63
N ILE A 658 -4.88 -44.62 14.43
CA ILE A 658 -5.93 -45.53 13.96
C ILE A 658 -5.92 -46.83 14.75
N GLU A 659 -4.73 -47.36 15.08
CA GLU A 659 -4.58 -48.56 15.89
C GLU A 659 -5.02 -48.36 17.35
N SER A 660 -4.75 -47.18 17.92
CA SER A 660 -5.09 -46.87 19.32
C SER A 660 -6.54 -46.42 19.54
N ALA A 661 -7.21 -45.94 18.50
CA ALA A 661 -8.61 -45.48 18.53
C ALA A 661 -9.44 -46.12 17.40
N PRO A 662 -9.85 -47.40 17.53
CA PRO A 662 -10.56 -48.11 16.47
C PRO A 662 -11.94 -47.51 16.11
N ASP A 663 -12.56 -46.75 17.03
CA ASP A 663 -13.85 -46.08 16.82
C ASP A 663 -13.70 -44.60 16.38
N ILE A 664 -12.51 -44.19 15.94
CA ILE A 664 -12.24 -42.82 15.48
C ILE A 664 -13.08 -42.46 14.25
N ASP A 665 -13.69 -41.27 14.25
CA ASP A 665 -14.32 -40.72 13.05
C ASP A 665 -13.24 -40.23 12.07
N LEU A 666 -12.90 -41.08 11.11
CA LEU A 666 -11.91 -40.79 10.05
C LEU A 666 -12.33 -39.63 9.13
N ASP A 667 -13.60 -39.27 9.11
CA ASP A 667 -14.17 -38.21 8.28
C ASP A 667 -14.51 -36.95 9.09
N ALA A 668 -14.14 -36.89 10.38
CA ALA A 668 -14.37 -35.73 11.23
C ALA A 668 -13.67 -34.49 10.67
N PRO A 669 -14.38 -33.38 10.41
CA PRO A 669 -13.76 -32.17 9.90
C PRO A 669 -12.82 -31.55 10.95
N GLY A 670 -11.75 -30.92 10.47
CA GLY A 670 -10.77 -30.29 11.36
C GLY A 670 -10.00 -29.14 10.72
N GLY A 671 -9.25 -28.45 11.58
CA GLY A 671 -8.43 -27.29 11.23
C GLY A 671 -9.24 -26.09 10.76
N ARG A 672 -8.53 -25.01 10.40
CA ARG A 672 -9.12 -23.71 9.99
C ARG A 672 -10.19 -23.82 8.90
N PHE A 673 -10.08 -24.83 8.03
CA PHE A 673 -10.99 -24.99 6.90
C PHE A 673 -12.14 -25.96 7.20
N GLY A 674 -12.08 -26.75 8.27
CA GLY A 674 -13.10 -27.77 8.53
C GLY A 674 -13.11 -28.88 7.47
N SER A 675 -11.95 -29.21 6.90
CA SER A 675 -11.82 -30.27 5.90
C SER A 675 -11.63 -31.64 6.57
N THR A 676 -11.95 -32.72 5.86
CA THR A 676 -11.68 -34.08 6.36
C THR A 676 -10.17 -34.42 6.30
N PRO A 677 -9.67 -35.34 7.15
CA PRO A 677 -8.30 -35.84 7.09
C PRO A 677 -7.90 -36.36 5.71
N LEU A 678 -8.81 -37.09 5.04
CA LEU A 678 -8.59 -37.60 3.69
C LEU A 678 -8.46 -36.45 2.68
N TYR A 679 -9.33 -35.45 2.75
CA TYR A 679 -9.30 -34.31 1.83
C TYR A 679 -8.02 -33.49 1.98
N VAL A 680 -7.62 -33.16 3.21
CA VAL A 680 -6.40 -32.39 3.46
C VAL A 680 -5.14 -33.18 3.07
N ALA A 681 -5.10 -34.49 3.28
CA ALA A 681 -3.99 -35.35 2.82
C ALA A 681 -3.88 -35.35 1.29
N CYS A 682 -5.01 -35.50 0.59
CA CYS A 682 -5.07 -35.41 -0.86
C CYS A 682 -4.59 -34.04 -1.37
N TRP A 683 -5.02 -32.96 -0.71
CA TRP A 683 -4.66 -31.59 -1.03
C TRP A 683 -3.17 -31.30 -0.86
N ARG A 684 -2.61 -31.78 0.26
CA ARG A 684 -1.19 -31.64 0.60
C ARG A 684 -0.30 -32.53 -0.28
N GLY A 685 -0.85 -33.59 -0.87
CA GLY A 685 -0.11 -34.55 -1.70
C GLY A 685 0.52 -35.68 -0.89
N ASN A 686 -0.04 -35.99 0.28
CA ASN A 686 0.49 -37.00 1.19
C ASN A 686 -0.04 -38.39 0.80
N HIS A 687 0.45 -38.91 -0.32
CA HIS A 687 -0.09 -40.12 -0.96
C HIS A 687 -0.15 -41.36 -0.05
N GLU A 688 0.89 -41.60 0.75
CA GLU A 688 0.93 -42.75 1.68
C GLU A 688 -0.15 -42.65 2.77
N VAL A 689 -0.39 -41.44 3.31
CA VAL A 689 -1.49 -41.20 4.24
C VAL A 689 -2.84 -41.38 3.56
N VAL A 690 -2.98 -40.97 2.29
CA VAL A 690 -4.22 -41.18 1.52
C VAL A 690 -4.51 -42.68 1.40
N ASP A 691 -3.52 -43.48 1.01
CA ASP A 691 -3.67 -44.95 0.93
C ASP A 691 -4.10 -45.54 2.28
N LEU A 692 -3.46 -45.10 3.36
CA LEU A 692 -3.70 -45.59 4.72
C LEU A 692 -5.09 -45.23 5.25
N LEU A 693 -5.53 -43.97 5.08
CA LEU A 693 -6.87 -43.53 5.47
C LEU A 693 -7.96 -44.29 4.69
N LEU A 694 -7.73 -44.55 3.39
CA LEU A 694 -8.66 -45.33 2.57
C LEU A 694 -8.71 -46.80 3.02
N GLN A 695 -7.58 -47.40 3.37
CA GLN A 695 -7.52 -48.76 3.93
C GLN A 695 -8.23 -48.85 5.28
N ALA A 696 -8.14 -47.80 6.10
CA ALA A 696 -8.83 -47.69 7.37
C ALA A 696 -10.34 -47.41 7.23
N GLY A 697 -10.84 -47.09 6.03
CA GLY A 697 -12.27 -46.91 5.74
C GLY A 697 -12.75 -45.47 5.63
N ALA A 698 -11.86 -44.47 5.49
CA ALA A 698 -12.26 -43.09 5.22
C ALA A 698 -13.06 -42.99 3.91
N ASN A 699 -14.10 -42.16 3.85
CA ASN A 699 -15.04 -42.14 2.73
C ASN A 699 -14.61 -41.13 1.64
N PRO A 700 -14.13 -41.57 0.46
CA PRO A 700 -13.72 -40.65 -0.61
C PRO A 700 -14.90 -40.00 -1.35
N TYR A 701 -16.13 -40.46 -1.12
CA TYR A 701 -17.34 -39.91 -1.75
C TYR A 701 -18.03 -38.87 -0.87
N ARG A 702 -17.61 -38.70 0.38
CA ARG A 702 -18.15 -37.67 1.26
C ARG A 702 -17.76 -36.29 0.70
N PRO A 703 -18.73 -35.38 0.46
CA PRO A 703 -18.40 -34.00 0.16
C PRO A 703 -17.66 -33.39 1.34
N ASP A 704 -16.49 -32.82 1.08
CA ASP A 704 -15.70 -32.16 2.09
C ASP A 704 -16.46 -30.93 2.61
N PRO A 705 -16.65 -30.77 3.94
CA PRO A 705 -17.48 -29.70 4.49
C PRO A 705 -17.01 -28.28 4.11
N SER A 706 -15.71 -28.09 3.84
CA SER A 706 -15.16 -26.78 3.50
C SER A 706 -15.42 -26.38 2.05
N THR A 707 -15.47 -27.35 1.14
CA THR A 707 -15.58 -27.10 -0.31
C THR A 707 -16.89 -27.54 -0.93
N GLY A 708 -17.64 -28.44 -0.27
CA GLY A 708 -18.78 -29.15 -0.84
C GLY A 708 -18.40 -30.14 -1.95
N LEU A 709 -17.10 -30.37 -2.18
CA LEU A 709 -16.58 -31.23 -3.24
C LEU A 709 -16.01 -32.52 -2.65
N THR A 710 -16.14 -33.63 -3.37
CA THR A 710 -15.46 -34.87 -3.01
C THR A 710 -14.00 -34.83 -3.47
N VAL A 711 -13.15 -35.71 -2.92
CA VAL A 711 -11.73 -35.81 -3.31
C VAL A 711 -11.53 -36.15 -4.80
N PHE A 712 -12.56 -36.65 -5.49
CA PHE A 712 -12.52 -36.91 -6.94
C PHE A 712 -12.58 -35.63 -7.79
N PHE A 713 -13.13 -34.54 -7.26
CA PHE A 713 -13.23 -33.25 -7.96
C PHE A 713 -11.99 -32.37 -7.77
N LEU A 714 -10.89 -32.93 -7.24
CA LEU A 714 -9.62 -32.21 -7.18
C LEU A 714 -9.14 -31.79 -8.59
N PRO A 715 -8.56 -30.58 -8.74
CA PRO A 715 -8.18 -30.02 -10.03
C PRO A 715 -7.33 -30.96 -10.90
N GLN A 716 -7.45 -30.87 -12.22
CA GLN A 716 -6.57 -31.58 -13.17
C GLN A 716 -5.19 -30.92 -13.20
N ARG A 717 -4.37 -31.14 -12.15
CA ARG A 717 -3.00 -30.64 -12.04
C ARG A 717 -2.00 -31.78 -11.75
N PRO A 718 -0.73 -31.67 -12.20
CA PRO A 718 0.29 -32.70 -12.01
C PRO A 718 0.44 -33.21 -10.57
N LYS A 719 0.33 -32.32 -9.58
CA LYS A 719 0.40 -32.67 -8.15
C LYS A 719 -0.64 -33.72 -7.71
N PHE A 720 -1.80 -33.79 -8.38
CA PHE A 720 -2.90 -34.68 -8.01
C PHE A 720 -2.93 -35.98 -8.82
N VAL A 721 -2.00 -36.20 -9.76
CA VAL A 721 -2.00 -37.39 -10.64
C VAL A 721 -1.93 -38.67 -9.81
N ARG A 722 -0.93 -38.79 -8.94
CA ARG A 722 -0.76 -39.96 -8.07
C ARG A 722 -1.92 -40.13 -7.08
N THR A 723 -2.47 -39.03 -6.55
CA THR A 723 -3.68 -39.09 -5.71
C THR A 723 -4.88 -39.65 -6.47
N LYS A 724 -5.08 -39.26 -7.73
CA LYS A 724 -6.17 -39.79 -8.57
C LYS A 724 -5.95 -41.25 -8.95
N GLU A 725 -4.72 -41.67 -9.17
CA GLU A 725 -4.38 -43.09 -9.36
C GLU A 725 -4.69 -43.94 -8.13
N ILE A 726 -4.50 -43.40 -6.92
CA ILE A 726 -4.88 -44.06 -5.67
C ILE A 726 -6.40 -44.13 -5.55
N LEU A 727 -7.08 -43.01 -5.75
CA LEU A 727 -8.54 -42.93 -5.64
C LEU A 727 -9.28 -43.80 -6.67
N SER A 728 -8.70 -44.03 -7.86
CA SER A 728 -9.30 -44.89 -8.89
C SER A 728 -9.28 -46.38 -8.54
N ARG A 729 -8.49 -46.78 -7.54
CA ARG A 729 -8.41 -48.16 -7.05
C ARG A 729 -9.49 -48.48 -6.01
N VAL A 730 -10.24 -47.49 -5.53
CA VAL A 730 -11.30 -47.68 -4.54
C VAL A 730 -12.56 -48.25 -5.22
N PRO A 731 -13.05 -49.45 -4.83
CA PRO A 731 -14.21 -50.06 -5.46
C PRO A 731 -15.52 -49.34 -5.10
N VAL A 732 -16.32 -49.01 -6.12
CA VAL A 732 -17.61 -48.27 -6.06
C VAL A 732 -18.72 -48.98 -5.23
N LYS A 733 -18.46 -50.14 -4.62
CA LYS A 733 -19.48 -51.05 -4.09
C LYS A 733 -19.97 -50.80 -2.65
N GLN A 734 -19.59 -49.71 -1.98
CA GLN A 734 -20.12 -49.38 -0.64
C GLN A 734 -21.28 -48.37 -0.65
N ILE A 735 -21.97 -48.21 -1.79
CA ILE A 735 -23.10 -47.28 -1.94
C ILE A 735 -24.42 -48.04 -1.79
N HIS A 736 -24.93 -48.19 -0.56
CA HIS A 736 -26.37 -48.35 -0.32
C HIS A 736 -26.75 -47.94 1.12
N SER A 737 -26.98 -46.66 1.34
CA SER A 737 -28.22 -46.13 1.94
C SER A 737 -28.15 -44.60 2.02
N ASP A 738 -29.14 -43.97 1.39
CA ASP A 738 -29.58 -42.58 1.55
C ASP A 738 -28.85 -41.47 0.75
N SER A 739 -29.32 -41.29 -0.48
CA SER A 739 -29.24 -40.03 -1.24
C SER A 739 -30.66 -39.60 -1.66
N PRO A 740 -31.04 -38.32 -1.55
CA PRO A 740 -32.09 -37.74 -2.37
C PRO A 740 -31.48 -37.22 -3.69
N LYS A 741 -32.09 -37.62 -4.80
CA LYS A 741 -31.72 -37.30 -6.19
C LYS A 741 -32.13 -35.88 -6.62
N GLY A 742 -31.34 -35.32 -7.55
CA GLY A 742 -31.77 -34.32 -8.57
C GLY A 742 -31.35 -32.89 -8.26
N MET A 743 -30.90 -32.03 -9.18
CA MET A 743 -30.89 -32.01 -10.65
C MET A 743 -29.83 -31.00 -11.13
N LEU A 744 -29.24 -31.25 -12.31
CA LEU A 744 -28.62 -30.22 -13.16
C LEU A 744 -29.61 -29.82 -14.28
N SER A 745 -29.51 -28.53 -14.64
CA SER A 745 -29.88 -27.85 -15.90
C SER A 745 -31.36 -27.76 -16.34
N GLU A 746 -31.91 -26.54 -16.40
CA GLU A 746 -32.24 -25.79 -17.64
C GLU A 746 -33.10 -24.52 -17.31
N SER A 747 -32.84 -23.42 -18.02
CA SER A 747 -33.70 -22.22 -18.15
C SER A 747 -34.34 -22.23 -19.56
N PRO A 748 -35.34 -21.39 -19.97
CA PRO A 748 -36.11 -20.33 -19.27
C PRO A 748 -37.65 -20.28 -19.61
N ARG A 749 -38.42 -19.42 -18.89
CA ARG A 749 -39.50 -18.49 -19.34
C ARG A 749 -40.76 -18.41 -18.42
N SER A 750 -41.17 -17.15 -18.20
CA SER A 750 -42.48 -16.55 -17.85
C SER A 750 -43.65 -17.46 -17.40
N ASP A 751 -44.19 -17.26 -16.19
CA ASP A 751 -45.37 -16.40 -15.96
C ASP A 751 -45.96 -16.54 -14.54
N THR A 752 -46.41 -15.40 -13.99
CA THR A 752 -47.46 -15.19 -12.98
C THR A 752 -47.39 -15.81 -11.56
N SER A 753 -47.34 -14.90 -10.58
CA SER A 753 -47.81 -14.95 -9.17
C SER A 753 -49.19 -15.62 -8.96
N PRO A 754 -49.60 -16.11 -7.73
CA PRO A 754 -49.44 -15.40 -6.45
C PRO A 754 -49.25 -16.20 -5.12
N GLN A 755 -48.66 -15.48 -4.17
CA GLN A 755 -48.79 -15.39 -2.70
C GLN A 755 -49.33 -16.52 -1.78
N PRO A 756 -48.87 -16.53 -0.49
CA PRO A 756 -48.95 -17.66 0.43
C PRO A 756 -50.13 -17.61 1.42
N LYS A 757 -50.56 -18.77 1.91
CA LYS A 757 -51.51 -18.90 3.03
C LYS A 757 -50.79 -19.30 4.33
N ARG A 758 -51.01 -18.46 5.35
CA ARG A 758 -50.74 -18.63 6.77
C ARG A 758 -51.39 -19.88 7.38
N ARG A 759 -50.73 -20.43 8.41
CA ARG A 759 -51.29 -20.99 9.68
C ARG A 759 -50.08 -21.25 10.61
N ALA A 760 -49.85 -20.59 11.75
CA ALA A 760 -50.63 -20.17 12.92
C ALA A 760 -50.62 -21.19 14.09
N LEU A 761 -50.45 -20.61 15.29
CA LEU A 761 -50.61 -21.11 16.67
C LEU A 761 -49.47 -21.94 17.26
N GLY A 762 -49.06 -21.75 18.52
CA GLY A 762 -49.51 -20.89 19.63
C GLY A 762 -48.49 -21.06 20.77
N ASP A 763 -48.06 -19.98 21.43
CA ASP A 763 -48.59 -19.44 22.70
C ASP A 763 -48.47 -20.38 23.90
N ASP A 764 -47.73 -19.90 24.92
CA ASP A 764 -48.01 -19.92 26.36
C ASP A 764 -46.67 -19.86 27.15
N ILE A 765 -46.45 -19.17 28.28
CA ILE A 765 -47.23 -18.33 29.19
C ILE A 765 -46.21 -17.63 30.14
N LYS A 766 -46.50 -16.37 30.51
CA LYS A 766 -46.26 -15.62 31.79
C LYS A 766 -45.10 -16.06 32.71
N GLY A 767 -44.25 -15.19 33.27
CA GLY A 767 -44.49 -13.84 33.80
C GLY A 767 -44.20 -13.81 35.32
N GLN A 768 -43.77 -12.64 35.82
CA GLN A 768 -43.55 -12.21 37.22
C GLN A 768 -42.18 -12.47 37.88
N LYS A 769 -41.61 -11.63 38.75
CA LYS A 769 -41.78 -10.22 39.24
C LYS A 769 -40.81 -10.08 40.45
N VAL A 770 -40.52 -8.85 40.90
CA VAL A 770 -40.03 -8.48 42.27
C VAL A 770 -38.50 -8.64 42.48
N GLU A 771 -37.68 -7.76 43.09
CA GLU A 771 -37.79 -6.48 43.82
C GLU A 771 -36.43 -5.74 43.81
N SER A 772 -36.50 -4.44 44.11
CA SER A 772 -35.45 -3.46 44.39
C SER A 772 -34.95 -3.48 45.85
N ASP A 773 -33.71 -3.05 46.10
CA ASP A 773 -33.34 -2.13 47.22
C ASP A 773 -31.86 -1.67 47.05
N ASN A 774 -31.59 -0.39 46.77
CA ASN A 774 -31.38 0.75 47.68
C ASN A 774 -30.04 0.77 48.45
N TYR A 775 -29.16 1.72 48.08
CA TYR A 775 -28.31 2.44 49.02
C TYR A 775 -28.10 3.90 48.54
N LYS A 776 -28.48 4.87 49.39
CA LYS A 776 -28.40 6.34 49.23
C LYS A 776 -27.01 6.83 49.67
N GLY A 777 -26.30 7.68 48.90
CA GLY A 777 -26.24 9.16 49.00
C GLY A 777 -24.93 9.62 49.72
N PRO A 778 -24.53 10.92 49.79
CA PRO A 778 -25.07 12.13 49.15
C PRO A 778 -23.99 13.13 48.60
N LEU A 779 -24.46 14.27 48.07
CA LEU A 779 -23.89 15.65 48.08
C LEU A 779 -23.84 16.38 46.73
N ASP A 780 -24.99 17.00 46.41
CA ASP A 780 -25.20 18.41 46.10
C ASP A 780 -24.04 19.26 45.54
N THR A 781 -24.29 19.90 44.40
CA THR A 781 -24.52 21.35 44.39
C THR A 781 -25.38 21.76 43.19
N ASP A 782 -26.46 22.43 43.54
CA ASP A 782 -27.57 22.90 42.72
C ASP A 782 -27.28 24.30 42.15
N ILE A 783 -28.08 24.70 41.15
CA ILE A 783 -28.40 26.03 40.56
C ILE A 783 -28.68 25.75 39.07
N GLY A 784 -29.86 25.96 38.49
CA GLY A 784 -31.07 26.60 38.95
C GLY A 784 -31.88 27.05 37.72
N GLN A 785 -32.91 26.27 37.38
CA GLN A 785 -34.23 26.62 36.82
C GLN A 785 -34.38 27.68 35.71
N ARG A 786 -35.12 27.28 34.65
CA ARG A 786 -36.47 27.84 34.39
C ARG A 786 -37.31 26.90 33.49
N ALA A 787 -38.52 26.63 33.95
CA ALA A 787 -39.54 25.82 33.30
C ALA A 787 -40.56 26.72 32.56
N PHE A 788 -41.16 26.18 31.48
CA PHE A 788 -42.54 26.45 31.10
C PHE A 788 -43.10 25.18 30.44
N GLY A 789 -44.32 24.80 30.83
CA GLY A 789 -44.91 23.51 30.49
C GLY A 789 -45.98 23.52 29.39
N SER A 790 -46.32 22.29 29.01
CA SER A 790 -47.60 21.77 28.50
C SER A 790 -47.92 21.77 26.99
N SER A 791 -48.18 20.54 26.52
CA SER A 791 -49.19 20.08 25.56
C SER A 791 -48.82 19.83 24.09
N SER A 792 -48.60 18.54 23.81
CA SER A 792 -49.16 17.72 22.71
C SER A 792 -49.01 18.20 21.25
N ALA A 793 -48.08 17.58 20.51
CA ALA A 793 -48.39 16.58 19.47
C ALA A 793 -47.12 16.23 18.66
N LEU A 794 -46.84 14.92 18.52
CA LEU A 794 -46.03 14.23 17.49
C LEU A 794 -44.77 14.93 16.93
N LEU A 795 -43.58 14.46 17.33
CA LEU A 795 -42.32 14.51 16.54
C LEU A 795 -41.25 13.60 17.19
N PRO A 796 -40.52 12.74 16.46
CA PRO A 796 -39.25 12.21 16.94
C PRO A 796 -38.08 12.99 16.31
N SER A 797 -37.61 14.03 17.01
CA SER A 797 -36.31 14.65 16.77
C SER A 797 -35.41 14.36 17.98
N THR A 798 -34.49 13.40 17.88
CA THR A 798 -33.58 13.11 19.00
C THR A 798 -32.18 13.60 18.68
N ILE A 799 -31.76 14.64 19.40
CA ILE A 799 -30.36 15.09 19.51
C ILE A 799 -29.48 13.86 19.88
N PRO A 800 -28.33 13.64 19.24
CA PRO A 800 -27.42 12.55 19.58
C PRO A 800 -26.92 12.69 21.03
N THR A 801 -27.11 11.66 21.86
CA THR A 801 -26.60 11.62 23.24
C THR A 801 -25.23 10.94 23.30
N LEU A 802 -24.46 11.18 24.37
CA LEU A 802 -23.17 10.52 24.59
C LEU A 802 -23.28 8.99 24.54
N GLU A 803 -24.35 8.43 25.08
CA GLU A 803 -24.63 6.99 25.05
C GLU A 803 -24.80 6.46 23.62
N LYS A 804 -25.44 7.23 22.73
CA LYS A 804 -25.60 6.86 21.32
C LYS A 804 -24.29 6.88 20.56
N PHE A 805 -23.46 7.91 20.77
CA PHE A 805 -22.13 7.96 20.16
C PHE A 805 -21.21 6.87 20.72
N LEU A 806 -21.31 6.56 22.01
CA LEU A 806 -20.56 5.47 22.61
C LEU A 806 -20.97 4.11 22.01
N ALA A 807 -22.27 3.86 21.89
CA ALA A 807 -22.78 2.66 21.22
C ALA A 807 -22.27 2.57 19.76
N GLN A 808 -22.31 3.67 19.00
CA GLN A 808 -21.80 3.71 17.63
C GLN A 808 -20.30 3.43 17.55
N VAL A 809 -19.49 4.01 18.43
CA VAL A 809 -18.04 3.77 18.48
C VAL A 809 -17.75 2.31 18.82
N MET A 810 -18.47 1.74 19.78
CA MET A 810 -18.29 0.35 20.20
C MET A 810 -18.83 -0.66 19.17
N GLU A 811 -19.85 -0.31 18.39
CA GLU A 811 -20.35 -1.13 17.28
C GLU A 811 -19.35 -1.18 16.13
N LEU A 812 -18.78 -0.03 15.76
CA LEU A 812 -17.78 0.08 14.69
C LEU A 812 -16.42 -0.49 15.11
N TYR A 813 -16.04 -0.30 16.38
CA TYR A 813 -14.75 -0.73 16.93
C TYR A 813 -14.94 -1.50 18.26
N PRO A 814 -15.41 -2.76 18.21
CA PRO A 814 -15.69 -3.54 19.43
C PRO A 814 -14.46 -3.85 20.28
N ARG A 815 -13.26 -3.70 19.71
CA ARG A 815 -11.97 -3.98 20.36
C ARG A 815 -11.31 -2.73 20.95
N LEU A 816 -11.93 -1.57 20.81
CA LEU A 816 -11.38 -0.31 21.29
C LEU A 816 -11.43 -0.26 22.82
N GLU A 817 -10.35 0.22 23.45
CA GLU A 817 -10.28 0.33 24.91
C GLU A 817 -11.41 1.24 25.45
N PRO A 818 -12.13 0.85 26.53
CA PRO A 818 -13.31 1.58 26.99
C PRO A 818 -13.12 3.07 27.28
N THR A 819 -11.99 3.47 27.86
CA THR A 819 -11.72 4.90 28.13
C THR A 819 -11.45 5.69 26.86
N LEU A 820 -10.79 5.08 25.86
CA LEU A 820 -10.62 5.67 24.54
C LEU A 820 -11.94 5.75 23.77
N ALA A 821 -12.77 4.70 23.82
CA ALA A 821 -14.11 4.70 23.22
C ALA A 821 -14.99 5.81 23.81
N GLN A 822 -14.98 5.95 25.14
CA GLN A 822 -15.68 7.02 25.84
C GLN A 822 -15.15 8.41 25.45
N ARG A 823 -13.83 8.57 25.32
CA ARG A 823 -13.22 9.83 24.85
C ARG A 823 -13.63 10.17 23.43
N LEU A 824 -13.59 9.21 22.51
CA LEU A 824 -14.00 9.43 21.13
C LEU A 824 -15.47 9.82 21.05
N ALA A 825 -16.34 9.16 21.83
CA ALA A 825 -17.75 9.50 21.92
C ALA A 825 -17.98 10.92 22.47
N GLN A 826 -17.24 11.33 23.51
CA GLN A 826 -17.28 12.70 24.02
C GLN A 826 -16.82 13.73 22.98
N GLU A 827 -15.79 13.42 22.20
CA GLU A 827 -15.36 14.29 21.11
C GLU A 827 -16.37 14.34 19.96
N GLN A 828 -17.11 13.26 19.67
CA GLN A 828 -18.23 13.33 18.73
C GLN A 828 -19.35 14.25 19.22
N CYS A 829 -19.70 14.21 20.51
CA CYS A 829 -20.62 15.19 21.09
C CYS A 829 -20.12 16.62 20.90
N ARG A 830 -18.87 16.91 21.24
CA ARG A 830 -18.26 18.25 21.09
C ARG A 830 -18.21 18.71 19.64
N ARG A 831 -17.94 17.79 18.70
CA ARG A 831 -17.97 18.07 17.25
C ARG A 831 -19.38 18.44 16.81
N TYR A 832 -20.37 17.64 17.19
CA TYR A 832 -21.78 17.89 16.87
C TYR A 832 -22.24 19.25 17.42
N GLU A 833 -22.02 19.52 18.72
CA GLU A 833 -22.40 20.79 19.37
C GLU A 833 -21.74 22.00 18.69
N ARG A 834 -20.45 21.90 18.36
CA ARG A 834 -19.73 23.00 17.68
C ARG A 834 -20.29 23.26 16.29
N LEU A 835 -20.49 22.22 15.49
CA LEU A 835 -20.98 22.31 14.12
C LEU A 835 -22.44 22.79 14.07
N ALA A 836 -23.30 22.25 14.94
CA ALA A 836 -24.67 22.71 15.12
C ALA A 836 -24.72 24.17 15.59
N GLY A 837 -23.87 24.56 16.55
CA GLY A 837 -23.76 25.93 17.04
C GLY A 837 -23.29 26.92 15.98
N MET A 838 -22.33 26.55 15.12
CA MET A 838 -21.91 27.38 13.98
C MET A 838 -23.05 27.60 12.99
N ARG A 839 -23.84 26.56 12.70
CA ARG A 839 -25.01 26.64 11.82
C ARG A 839 -26.13 27.50 12.41
N GLN A 840 -26.44 27.32 13.69
CA GLN A 840 -27.45 28.12 14.39
C GLN A 840 -27.05 29.59 14.46
N LYS A 841 -25.78 29.88 14.74
CA LYS A 841 -25.25 31.23 14.73
C LYS A 841 -25.33 31.87 13.34
N HIS A 842 -24.98 31.13 12.28
CA HIS A 842 -25.12 31.61 10.91
C HIS A 842 -26.58 31.92 10.55
N ALA A 843 -27.52 31.04 10.91
CA ALA A 843 -28.95 31.29 10.73
C ALA A 843 -29.42 32.56 11.47
N GLN A 844 -28.94 32.79 12.69
CA GLN A 844 -29.25 34.00 13.46
C GLN A 844 -28.61 35.25 12.84
N ASP A 845 -27.37 35.16 12.34
CA ASP A 845 -26.68 36.25 11.65
C ASP A 845 -27.39 36.62 10.33
N ILE A 846 -28.01 35.66 9.64
CA ILE A 846 -28.87 35.91 8.48
C ILE A 846 -30.13 36.67 8.89
N ILE A 847 -30.83 36.21 9.93
CA ILE A 847 -32.05 36.85 10.46
C ILE A 847 -31.75 38.29 10.92
N ASN A 848 -30.58 38.51 11.51
CA ASN A 848 -30.14 39.83 11.99
C ASN A 848 -29.49 40.70 10.90
N HIS A 849 -29.47 40.25 9.63
CA HIS A 849 -28.81 40.92 8.50
C HIS A 849 -27.32 41.25 8.72
N SER A 850 -26.63 40.49 9.56
CA SER A 850 -25.22 40.68 9.93
C SER A 850 -24.30 39.54 9.43
N CYS A 851 -24.80 38.70 8.51
CA CYS A 851 -24.00 37.59 7.96
C CYS A 851 -22.72 38.10 7.26
N ARG A 852 -21.58 37.58 7.73
CA ARG A 852 -20.24 37.97 7.25
C ARG A 852 -19.95 37.52 5.82
N SER A 853 -20.63 36.49 5.33
CA SER A 853 -20.48 35.96 3.97
C SER A 853 -21.18 36.81 2.92
N ALA A 854 -22.15 37.65 3.32
CA ALA A 854 -22.87 38.62 2.49
C ALA A 854 -23.26 38.04 1.11
N ARG A 855 -22.70 38.58 0.02
CA ARG A 855 -22.99 38.18 -1.38
C ARG A 855 -22.59 36.74 -1.75
N HIS A 856 -21.85 36.03 -0.91
CA HIS A 856 -21.48 34.62 -1.12
C HIS A 856 -22.23 33.68 -0.16
N CYS A 857 -23.14 34.20 0.67
CA CYS A 857 -23.93 33.40 1.60
C CYS A 857 -24.93 32.53 0.83
N ILE A 858 -24.79 31.21 0.91
CA ILE A 858 -25.60 30.24 0.15
C ILE A 858 -27.08 30.39 0.51
N ALA A 859 -27.39 30.60 1.80
CA ALA A 859 -28.76 30.78 2.28
C ALA A 859 -29.42 32.11 1.86
N LEU A 860 -28.64 33.10 1.38
CA LEU A 860 -29.13 34.37 0.84
C LEU A 860 -29.09 34.40 -0.71
N GLY A 861 -28.84 33.25 -1.35
CA GLY A 861 -28.72 33.14 -2.80
C GLY A 861 -27.38 33.64 -3.35
N GLY A 862 -26.32 33.67 -2.53
CA GLY A 862 -24.99 34.08 -2.95
C GLY A 862 -24.27 33.02 -3.79
N ASP A 863 -23.65 33.46 -4.88
CA ASP A 863 -22.93 32.60 -5.83
C ASP A 863 -21.41 32.59 -5.60
N ALA A 864 -20.76 31.53 -6.08
CA ALA A 864 -19.31 31.37 -6.04
C ALA A 864 -18.60 32.29 -7.05
N ALA A 865 -17.53 32.97 -6.62
CA ALA A 865 -16.71 33.80 -7.49
C ALA A 865 -15.53 32.99 -8.07
N SER A 866 -15.50 32.81 -9.40
CA SER A 866 -14.32 32.26 -10.10
C SER A 866 -13.15 33.21 -9.99
N THR A 867 -11.95 32.70 -9.73
CA THR A 867 -10.75 33.53 -9.55
C THR A 867 -9.76 33.39 -10.70
N PRO A 868 -9.15 34.47 -11.22
CA PRO A 868 -8.22 34.38 -12.33
C PRO A 868 -6.89 33.68 -11.96
N HIS A 869 -6.38 32.87 -12.89
CA HIS A 869 -5.12 32.11 -12.78
C HIS A 869 -3.89 33.03 -12.87
N ARG A 870 -2.84 32.75 -12.07
CA ARG A 870 -1.51 33.36 -12.18
C ARG A 870 -0.58 32.35 -12.88
N PRO A 871 0.22 32.72 -13.90
CA PRO A 871 1.04 31.76 -14.63
C PRO A 871 2.38 31.55 -13.91
N GLU A 872 2.62 30.34 -13.36
CA GLU A 872 3.95 29.72 -13.24
C GLU A 872 3.85 28.25 -12.75
N SER A 873 4.45 27.35 -13.54
CA SER A 873 4.82 25.93 -13.30
C SER A 873 3.75 24.83 -13.11
N MET A 874 3.61 24.02 -14.18
CA MET A 874 3.31 22.58 -14.27
C MET A 874 2.46 21.90 -13.17
N SER A 875 1.18 21.67 -13.46
CA SER A 875 0.45 20.39 -13.26
C SER A 875 -1.01 20.58 -13.71
N SER A 876 -1.41 20.04 -14.87
CA SER A 876 -2.78 20.16 -15.39
C SER A 876 -3.63 18.95 -15.00
N GLN A 877 -4.34 19.04 -13.87
CA GLN A 877 -5.49 18.19 -13.55
C GLN A 877 -6.77 18.87 -14.06
N GLY A 878 -7.65 18.09 -14.67
CA GLY A 878 -8.80 18.53 -15.47
C GLY A 878 -9.91 19.24 -14.70
N VAL A 879 -10.61 20.12 -15.42
CA VAL A 879 -11.78 20.89 -14.98
C VAL A 879 -13.04 20.04 -15.18
N GLY A 880 -13.28 19.10 -14.27
CA GLY A 880 -14.54 18.32 -14.20
C GLY A 880 -15.44 18.80 -13.06
N SER A 881 -16.76 18.59 -13.18
CA SER A 881 -17.67 18.84 -12.07
C SER A 881 -17.41 17.86 -10.92
N PRO A 882 -17.30 18.34 -9.67
CA PRO A 882 -16.91 17.50 -8.54
C PRO A 882 -17.90 16.36 -8.34
N SER A 883 -17.44 15.12 -8.54
CA SER A 883 -18.20 13.89 -8.28
C SER A 883 -17.89 13.35 -6.89
N ALA A 884 -18.82 12.63 -6.26
CA ALA A 884 -18.62 12.06 -4.92
C ALA A 884 -17.43 11.09 -4.87
N LEU A 885 -17.02 10.53 -6.02
CA LEU A 885 -15.84 9.66 -6.17
C LEU A 885 -14.50 10.41 -6.15
N ASP A 886 -14.51 11.74 -6.28
CA ASP A 886 -13.30 12.58 -6.26
C ASP A 886 -12.90 13.01 -4.83
N PHE A 887 -13.70 12.65 -3.82
CA PHE A 887 -13.49 13.04 -2.43
C PHE A 887 -13.44 11.80 -1.51
N PRO A 888 -12.70 11.86 -0.38
CA PRO A 888 -12.73 10.79 0.61
C PRO A 888 -14.15 10.51 1.12
N PRO A 889 -14.47 9.25 1.51
CA PRO A 889 -15.79 8.89 2.01
C PRO A 889 -16.28 9.83 3.13
N GLY A 890 -17.51 10.33 2.99
CA GLY A 890 -18.15 11.23 3.94
C GLY A 890 -17.82 12.72 3.78
N VAL A 891 -16.86 13.12 2.93
CA VAL A 891 -16.63 14.55 2.62
C VAL A 891 -17.76 15.07 1.74
N PRO A 892 -18.47 16.16 2.14
CA PRO A 892 -19.55 16.69 1.33
C PRO A 892 -19.03 17.28 0.03
N LEU A 893 -19.82 17.22 -1.04
CA LEU A 893 -19.47 17.86 -2.29
C LEU A 893 -19.40 19.39 -2.11
N PRO A 894 -18.41 20.06 -2.72
CA PRO A 894 -18.37 21.51 -2.69
C PRO A 894 -19.60 22.07 -3.44
N PRO A 895 -20.21 23.17 -2.98
CA PRO A 895 -21.40 23.78 -3.57
C PRO A 895 -21.11 24.53 -4.89
N VAL A 896 -20.16 24.03 -5.70
CA VAL A 896 -19.73 24.63 -6.96
C VAL A 896 -19.53 23.58 -8.02
N ARG A 897 -19.74 23.98 -9.28
CA ARG A 897 -19.61 23.08 -10.44
C ARG A 897 -18.17 22.86 -10.89
N SER A 898 -17.20 23.64 -10.40
CA SER A 898 -15.77 23.46 -10.68
C SER A 898 -14.91 24.24 -9.67
N LEU A 899 -13.64 23.85 -9.56
CA LEU A 899 -12.59 24.59 -8.87
C LEU A 899 -11.54 25.03 -9.92
N PRO A 900 -10.87 26.19 -9.78
CA PRO A 900 -10.78 27.04 -8.60
C PRO A 900 -11.99 27.97 -8.40
N ALA A 901 -12.51 28.04 -7.18
CA ALA A 901 -13.65 28.90 -6.86
C ALA A 901 -13.54 29.48 -5.44
N GLN A 902 -14.10 30.66 -5.24
CA GLN A 902 -14.30 31.27 -3.94
C GLN A 902 -15.79 31.24 -3.56
N PHE A 903 -16.14 30.55 -2.49
CA PHE A 903 -17.52 30.40 -2.03
C PHE A 903 -17.59 30.24 -0.51
N GLU A 904 -18.79 30.37 0.05
CA GLU A 904 -19.03 30.08 1.46
C GLU A 904 -18.98 28.58 1.75
N CYS A 905 -18.14 28.17 2.69
CA CYS A 905 -18.10 26.78 3.14
C CYS A 905 -19.42 26.40 3.86
N PRO A 906 -20.16 25.36 3.43
CA PRO A 906 -21.38 24.89 4.11
C PRO A 906 -21.18 24.34 5.54
N ILE A 907 -19.93 24.21 6.00
CA ILE A 907 -19.59 23.67 7.33
C ILE A 907 -19.26 24.80 8.31
N CYS A 908 -18.32 25.69 7.97
CA CYS A 908 -17.92 26.81 8.83
C CYS A 908 -18.58 28.15 8.51
N PHE A 909 -19.31 28.26 7.38
CA PHE A 909 -19.97 29.47 6.90
C PHE A 909 -19.00 30.66 6.68
N GLU A 910 -17.74 30.36 6.35
CA GLU A 910 -16.74 31.35 5.96
C GLU A 910 -16.50 31.30 4.43
N VAL A 911 -16.32 32.46 3.81
CA VAL A 911 -15.97 32.56 2.39
C VAL A 911 -14.50 32.22 2.20
N LYS A 912 -14.23 31.11 1.52
CA LYS A 912 -12.87 30.61 1.26
C LYS A 912 -12.65 30.35 -0.21
N LYS A 913 -11.38 30.43 -0.60
CA LYS A 913 -10.91 30.20 -1.96
C LYS A 913 -10.23 28.83 -2.03
N PHE A 914 -10.75 27.96 -2.89
CA PHE A 914 -10.21 26.62 -3.12
C PHE A 914 -9.68 26.53 -4.54
N GLN A 915 -8.47 25.99 -4.71
CA GLN A 915 -7.86 25.90 -6.04
C GLN A 915 -8.11 24.54 -6.68
N LYS A 916 -8.10 23.48 -5.87
CA LYS A 916 -8.21 22.08 -6.31
C LYS A 916 -9.06 21.25 -5.33
N PRO A 917 -9.63 20.11 -5.76
CA PRO A 917 -10.50 19.27 -4.91
C PRO A 917 -9.88 18.82 -3.58
N SER A 918 -8.56 18.60 -3.56
CA SER A 918 -7.82 18.27 -2.34
C SER A 918 -7.79 19.41 -1.32
N ASP A 919 -7.84 20.67 -1.75
CA ASP A 919 -7.94 21.82 -0.83
C ASP A 919 -9.28 21.83 -0.10
N TRP A 920 -10.36 21.49 -0.81
CA TRP A 920 -11.70 21.37 -0.25
C TRP A 920 -11.79 20.20 0.74
N SER A 921 -11.30 19.02 0.35
CA SER A 921 -11.26 17.84 1.23
C SER A 921 -10.53 18.14 2.55
N LYS A 922 -9.36 18.78 2.44
CA LYS A 922 -8.55 19.18 3.58
C LYS A 922 -9.28 20.18 4.47
N HIS A 923 -9.96 21.17 3.89
CA HIS A 923 -10.70 22.16 4.66
C HIS A 923 -11.91 21.56 5.40
N ALA A 924 -12.67 20.69 4.73
CA ALA A 924 -13.80 19.99 5.35
C ALA A 924 -13.36 19.14 6.55
N GLN A 925 -12.25 18.39 6.41
CA GLN A 925 -11.64 17.65 7.52
C GLN A 925 -11.14 18.58 8.64
N GLU A 926 -10.52 19.73 8.31
CA GLU A 926 -10.08 20.72 9.31
C GLU A 926 -11.25 21.33 10.12
N ASP A 927 -12.42 21.48 9.50
CA ASP A 927 -13.63 21.99 10.17
C ASP A 927 -14.27 20.94 11.08
N VAL A 928 -14.27 19.67 10.67
CA VAL A 928 -14.73 18.52 11.47
C VAL A 928 -13.79 18.23 12.65
N ARG A 929 -12.47 18.37 12.46
CA ARG A 929 -11.41 18.04 13.43
C ARG A 929 -11.43 16.55 13.84
N PRO A 930 -11.14 15.63 12.92
CA PRO A 930 -11.31 14.20 13.14
C PRO A 930 -10.32 13.61 14.16
N PHE A 931 -9.15 14.21 14.34
CA PHE A 931 -8.07 13.59 15.10
C PHE A 931 -8.19 13.87 16.60
N THR A 932 -8.13 12.81 17.40
CA THR A 932 -8.13 12.83 18.86
C THR A 932 -6.95 12.00 19.37
N CYS A 933 -6.32 12.41 20.47
CA CYS A 933 -5.23 11.63 21.06
C CYS A 933 -5.73 10.24 21.51
N THR A 934 -5.06 9.20 21.02
CA THR A 934 -5.35 7.78 21.23
C THR A 934 -4.83 7.23 22.56
N PHE A 935 -4.02 8.00 23.31
CA PHE A 935 -3.41 7.54 24.56
C PHE A 935 -4.31 7.82 25.78
N PRO A 936 -4.73 6.80 26.56
CA PRO A 936 -5.63 6.95 27.70
C PRO A 936 -5.16 7.97 28.75
N ASN A 937 -3.85 8.06 29.00
CA ASN A 937 -3.27 8.92 30.05
C ASN A 937 -2.83 10.32 29.56
N CYS A 938 -3.32 10.77 28.40
CA CYS A 938 -2.95 12.08 27.87
C CYS A 938 -3.43 13.24 28.76
N ARG A 939 -2.49 14.12 29.16
CA ARG A 939 -2.76 15.31 29.97
C ARG A 939 -3.43 16.46 29.20
N ASP A 940 -3.43 16.41 27.87
CA ASP A 940 -4.04 17.41 26.99
C ASP A 940 -4.83 16.75 25.83
N PRO A 941 -5.97 16.09 26.11
CA PRO A 941 -6.73 15.30 25.13
C PRO A 941 -7.57 16.19 24.20
N LYS A 942 -6.95 17.17 23.54
CA LYS A 942 -7.61 18.06 22.57
C LYS A 942 -7.87 17.35 21.24
N THR A 943 -8.85 17.85 20.49
CA THR A 943 -9.01 17.51 19.06
C THR A 943 -8.08 18.35 18.20
N PHE A 944 -7.46 17.73 17.21
CA PHE A 944 -6.57 18.40 16.28
C PHE A 944 -7.27 18.65 14.94
N LYS A 945 -7.05 19.84 14.38
CA LYS A 945 -7.56 20.20 13.05
C LYS A 945 -6.80 19.46 11.94
N ARG A 946 -5.49 19.28 12.11
CA ARG A 946 -4.60 18.72 11.09
C ARG A 946 -3.97 17.43 11.57
N LYS A 947 -3.86 16.47 10.65
CA LYS A 947 -3.18 15.19 10.87
C LYS A 947 -1.76 15.39 11.38
N ALA A 948 -1.01 16.30 10.78
CA ALA A 948 0.37 16.59 11.17
C ALA A 948 0.51 17.07 12.64
N ASP A 949 -0.44 17.88 13.12
CA ASP A 949 -0.40 18.38 14.51
C ASP A 949 -0.70 17.27 15.52
N TRP A 950 -1.65 16.37 15.18
CA TRP A 950 -1.95 15.19 15.98
C TRP A 950 -0.80 14.18 15.99
N VAL A 951 -0.27 13.84 14.80
CA VAL A 951 0.88 12.94 14.67
C VAL A 951 2.04 13.45 15.51
N ARG A 952 2.32 14.75 15.43
CA ARG A 952 3.35 15.39 16.24
C ARG A 952 3.07 15.26 17.74
N HIS A 953 1.84 15.56 18.18
CA HIS A 953 1.48 15.42 19.59
C HIS A 953 1.69 14.00 20.12
N GLU A 954 1.33 12.97 19.34
CA GLU A 954 1.52 11.60 19.78
C GLU A 954 2.97 11.13 19.71
N MET A 955 3.71 11.55 18.67
CA MET A 955 5.14 11.23 18.55
C MET A 955 5.96 11.89 19.65
N GLU A 956 5.79 13.18 19.88
CA GLU A 956 6.56 13.95 20.87
C GLU A 956 6.10 13.64 22.32
N GLY A 957 4.79 13.52 22.53
CA GLY A 957 4.20 13.42 23.87
C GLY A 957 4.14 12.01 24.46
N HIS A 958 3.88 11.00 23.62
CA HIS A 958 3.55 9.64 24.09
C HIS A 958 4.50 8.58 23.58
N ARG A 959 4.84 8.60 22.29
CA ARG A 959 5.58 7.52 21.62
C ARG A 959 7.10 7.72 21.64
N ARG A 960 7.59 8.97 21.75
CA ARG A 960 9.02 9.38 21.89
C ARG A 960 10.00 8.62 21.00
N SER A 961 9.60 8.29 19.77
CA SER A 961 10.38 7.41 18.88
C SER A 961 11.71 8.01 18.41
N GLU A 962 11.88 9.33 18.51
CA GLU A 962 13.06 10.07 18.08
C GLU A 962 13.35 11.19 19.10
N TYR A 963 14.57 11.26 19.62
CA TYR A 963 15.00 12.35 20.52
C TYR A 963 16.51 12.61 20.45
N TRP A 964 16.92 13.80 20.91
CA TRP A 964 18.31 14.23 21.03
C TRP A 964 18.68 14.40 22.49
N ALA A 965 19.69 13.66 22.95
CA ALA A 965 20.22 13.79 24.30
C ALA A 965 21.57 14.53 24.25
N CYS A 966 21.67 15.68 24.92
CA CYS A 966 22.89 16.46 24.93
C CYS A 966 24.05 15.67 25.57
N SER A 967 25.09 15.40 24.79
CA SER A 967 26.28 14.64 25.23
C SER A 967 27.33 15.49 25.96
N PHE A 968 27.11 16.80 26.11
CA PHE A 968 28.03 17.68 26.83
C PHE A 968 28.05 17.36 28.33
N PRO A 969 29.24 17.35 28.97
CA PRO A 969 29.37 17.12 30.42
C PRO A 969 28.49 18.10 31.21
N GLU A 970 27.75 17.59 32.19
CA GLU A 970 26.84 18.33 33.09
C GLU A 970 25.54 18.90 32.48
N CYS A 971 25.24 18.68 31.19
CA CYS A 971 23.98 19.13 30.60
C CYS A 971 22.85 18.09 30.68
N GLY A 972 23.03 16.93 30.04
CA GLY A 972 22.08 15.80 30.10
C GLY A 972 20.65 16.08 29.63
N LEU A 973 20.37 17.26 29.04
CA LEU A 973 19.03 17.63 28.58
C LEU A 973 18.63 16.86 27.33
N THR A 974 17.38 16.39 27.30
CA THR A 974 16.80 15.65 26.17
C THR A 974 15.76 16.50 25.45
N PHE A 975 15.75 16.43 24.13
CA PHE A 975 14.88 17.20 23.25
C PHE A 975 14.21 16.28 22.24
N ASP A 976 12.91 16.42 22.05
CA ASP A 976 12.09 15.71 21.07
C ASP A 976 12.18 16.31 19.65
N ARG A 977 12.87 17.43 19.49
CA ARG A 977 13.01 18.15 18.22
C ARG A 977 14.45 18.59 17.95
N LYS A 978 14.94 18.23 16.75
CA LYS A 978 16.24 18.65 16.21
C LYS A 978 16.46 20.16 16.29
N ASP A 979 15.48 20.97 15.89
CA ASP A 979 15.59 22.44 15.93
C ASP A 979 15.75 22.99 17.35
N ASN A 980 15.04 22.40 18.32
CA ASN A 980 15.12 22.79 19.72
C ASN A 980 16.47 22.40 20.31
N PHE A 981 16.97 21.22 19.94
CA PHE A 981 18.30 20.76 20.32
C PHE A 981 19.40 21.66 19.72
N ILE A 982 19.30 22.03 18.45
CA ILE A 982 20.22 22.96 17.80
C ILE A 982 20.19 24.32 18.50
N GLN A 983 19.00 24.85 18.83
CA GLN A 983 18.92 26.10 19.60
C GLN A 983 19.52 25.97 20.99
N HIS A 984 19.37 24.82 21.65
CA HIS A 984 20.01 24.54 22.92
C HIS A 984 21.55 24.53 22.79
N LEU A 985 22.09 23.84 21.79
CA LEU A 985 23.50 23.80 21.46
C LEU A 985 24.08 25.19 21.14
N VAL A 986 23.35 26.00 20.38
CA VAL A 986 23.75 27.38 20.06
C VAL A 986 23.70 28.28 21.29
N ARG A 987 22.67 28.17 22.14
CA ARG A 987 22.47 29.08 23.29
C ARG A 987 23.30 28.72 24.51
N GLN A 988 23.36 27.44 24.87
CA GLN A 988 24.02 26.98 26.10
C GLN A 988 25.44 26.48 25.87
N HIS A 989 25.74 25.91 24.70
CA HIS A 989 27.07 25.42 24.36
C HIS A 989 27.82 26.32 23.36
N LYS A 990 27.24 27.49 23.03
CA LYS A 990 27.84 28.56 22.18
C LYS A 990 28.34 28.08 20.81
N LEU A 991 27.69 27.07 20.22
CA LEU A 991 27.99 26.60 18.87
C LEU A 991 27.46 27.57 17.80
N SER A 992 28.10 27.57 16.63
CA SER A 992 27.81 28.52 15.53
C SER A 992 26.44 28.26 14.90
N GLU A 993 25.62 29.30 14.69
CA GLU A 993 24.25 29.15 14.19
C GLU A 993 24.22 28.74 12.69
N PRO A 994 23.43 27.70 12.30
CA PRO A 994 23.38 27.25 10.91
C PRO A 994 22.60 28.24 10.01
N LYS A 995 23.29 28.81 9.01
CA LYS A 995 22.68 29.74 8.05
C LYS A 995 21.85 29.00 6.99
N ILE A 996 20.54 28.81 7.20
CA ILE A 996 19.63 28.27 6.17
C ILE A 996 19.06 29.42 5.32
N LYS A 997 19.47 29.53 4.04
CA LYS A 997 18.84 30.44 3.05
C LYS A 997 17.69 29.75 2.33
N ARG A 998 16.49 30.34 2.33
CA ARG A 998 15.36 29.95 1.46
C ARG A 998 15.39 30.75 0.13
N GLY A 999 15.54 30.05 -1.01
CA GLY A 999 14.98 30.49 -2.31
C GLY A 999 15.94 30.67 -3.51
N LYS A 1000 15.75 29.80 -4.53
CA LYS A 1000 16.13 29.83 -5.99
C LYS A 1000 17.62 29.80 -6.42
N PRO A 1001 17.93 29.20 -7.61
CA PRO A 1001 19.29 28.79 -8.00
C PRO A 1001 20.07 29.85 -8.82
N PHE A 1002 21.40 29.63 -8.86
CA PHE A 1002 22.47 30.19 -9.71
C PHE A 1002 23.42 31.28 -9.15
N LEU A 1003 24.72 30.91 -9.19
CA LEU A 1003 26.00 31.66 -9.15
C LEU A 1003 26.23 32.76 -8.10
N ILE A 1004 27.25 32.57 -7.25
CA ILE A 1004 28.52 33.34 -7.26
C ILE A 1004 29.43 32.78 -6.15
N GLU A 1005 30.69 32.58 -6.55
CA GLU A 1005 31.85 32.19 -5.77
C GLU A 1005 32.37 33.36 -4.89
N GLN A 1006 33.11 33.01 -3.84
CA GLN A 1006 34.05 33.82 -3.04
C GLN A 1006 33.60 34.42 -1.68
N LEU A 1007 34.46 34.07 -0.69
CA LEU A 1007 34.76 34.65 0.64
C LEU A 1007 34.21 33.91 1.88
N VAL A 1008 35.12 33.10 2.42
CA VAL A 1008 35.18 32.17 3.58
C VAL A 1008 34.99 32.86 4.95
N PRO A 1009 34.49 32.18 6.01
CA PRO A 1009 35.33 31.60 7.09
C PRO A 1009 35.04 30.09 7.36
N PRO A 1010 35.89 29.37 8.13
CA PRO A 1010 36.16 27.94 7.92
C PRO A 1010 35.01 27.01 8.31
N GLU A 1011 34.71 26.06 7.41
CA GLU A 1011 33.67 25.03 7.49
C GLU A 1011 33.78 24.10 8.72
N SER A 1012 34.94 24.10 9.40
CA SER A 1012 35.26 23.22 10.53
C SER A 1012 34.30 23.26 11.72
N ASN A 1013 33.56 24.37 11.96
CA ASN A 1013 32.65 24.51 13.11
C ASN A 1013 31.17 24.17 12.81
N ILE A 1014 30.78 24.13 11.53
CA ILE A 1014 29.40 23.79 11.12
C ILE A 1014 29.29 22.28 10.91
N GLU A 1015 30.32 21.65 10.35
CA GLU A 1015 30.45 20.19 10.32
C GLU A 1015 30.39 19.60 11.75
N THR A 1016 31.12 20.19 12.71
CA THR A 1016 31.05 19.74 14.12
C THR A 1016 29.68 19.92 14.75
N LEU A 1017 28.90 20.96 14.41
CA LEU A 1017 27.54 21.11 14.94
C LEU A 1017 26.63 20.00 14.44
N TRP A 1018 26.65 19.71 13.14
CA TRP A 1018 25.82 18.66 12.57
C TRP A 1018 26.26 17.27 13.02
N GLU A 1019 27.57 17.02 13.13
CA GLU A 1019 28.12 15.80 13.72
C GLU A 1019 27.67 15.60 15.18
N ILE A 1020 27.71 16.66 16.01
CA ILE A 1020 27.21 16.59 17.39
C ILE A 1020 25.69 16.33 17.40
N VAL A 1021 24.94 16.95 16.49
CA VAL A 1021 23.49 16.74 16.38
C VAL A 1021 23.15 15.30 16.00
N GLU A 1022 23.89 14.69 15.07
CA GLU A 1022 23.70 13.28 14.72
C GLU A 1022 24.22 12.34 15.82
N GLN A 1023 25.34 12.65 16.49
CA GLN A 1023 25.87 11.82 17.57
C GLN A 1023 24.97 11.80 18.82
N CYS A 1024 24.29 12.92 19.08
CA CYS A 1024 23.32 13.06 20.17
C CYS A 1024 21.93 12.53 19.80
N HIS A 1025 21.72 12.14 18.54
CA HIS A 1025 20.46 11.59 18.07
C HIS A 1025 20.27 10.15 18.59
N ARG A 1026 19.04 9.85 18.99
CA ARG A 1026 18.60 8.54 19.47
C ARG A 1026 17.27 8.23 18.80
N GLU A 1027 17.25 7.15 18.02
CA GLU A 1027 16.03 6.53 17.53
C GLU A 1027 15.78 5.26 18.35
N GLU A 1028 14.60 5.14 18.96
CA GLU A 1028 14.17 3.86 19.50
C GLU A 1028 13.64 3.00 18.36
N ILE A 1029 14.07 1.74 18.29
CA ILE A 1029 13.63 0.78 17.27
C ILE A 1029 12.11 0.68 17.32
N SER A 1030 11.44 1.03 16.21
CA SER A 1030 9.98 0.96 16.08
C SER A 1030 9.53 -0.49 16.25
N HIS A 1031 9.01 -0.84 17.42
CA HIS A 1031 8.33 -2.10 17.64
C HIS A 1031 7.08 -2.21 16.74
N GLU A 1032 6.74 -3.43 16.33
CA GLU A 1032 5.47 -3.71 15.65
C GLU A 1032 4.31 -3.32 16.58
N GLU A 1033 3.47 -2.40 16.13
CA GLU A 1033 2.40 -1.88 16.97
C GLU A 1033 1.04 -2.07 16.29
N ARG A 1034 0.07 -2.53 17.08
CA ARG A 1034 -1.29 -2.82 16.66
C ARG A 1034 -2.11 -1.55 16.53
N CYS A 1035 -2.85 -1.46 15.43
CA CYS A 1035 -3.91 -0.47 15.31
C CYS A 1035 -4.99 -0.73 16.38
N GLN A 1036 -5.22 0.24 17.26
CA GLN A 1036 -6.22 0.13 18.34
C GLN A 1036 -7.67 0.06 17.84
N PHE A 1037 -7.94 0.42 16.58
CA PHE A 1037 -9.28 0.42 15.99
C PHE A 1037 -9.63 -0.91 15.31
N CYS A 1038 -8.76 -1.44 14.44
CA CYS A 1038 -9.03 -2.68 13.69
C CYS A 1038 -8.19 -3.89 14.13
N GLY A 1039 -7.09 -3.69 14.86
CA GLY A 1039 -6.18 -4.75 15.31
C GLY A 1039 -5.07 -5.13 14.31
N ASP A 1040 -4.99 -4.50 13.14
CA ASP A 1040 -3.93 -4.76 12.16
C ASP A 1040 -2.54 -4.43 12.74
N ILE A 1041 -1.57 -5.32 12.53
CA ILE A 1041 -0.17 -5.12 12.94
C ILE A 1041 0.55 -4.36 11.82
N LEU A 1042 1.09 -3.19 12.15
CA LEU A 1042 1.79 -2.34 11.18
C LEU A 1042 3.27 -2.25 11.55
N ARG A 1043 4.13 -2.63 10.60
CA ARG A 1043 5.60 -2.72 10.78
C ARG A 1043 6.33 -1.37 10.87
N SER A 1044 5.61 -0.25 10.85
CA SER A 1044 6.20 1.09 10.98
C SER A 1044 5.24 2.03 11.70
N GLY A 1045 5.76 2.78 12.68
CA GLY A 1045 5.04 3.86 13.33
C GLY A 1045 4.47 4.89 12.32
N ARG A 1046 5.15 5.16 11.20
CA ARG A 1046 4.64 6.08 10.17
C ARG A 1046 3.40 5.52 9.45
N TYR A 1047 3.41 4.23 9.11
CA TYR A 1047 2.23 3.58 8.51
C TYR A 1047 1.09 3.45 9.51
N LEU A 1048 1.40 3.17 10.79
CA LEU A 1048 0.43 3.14 11.87
C LEU A 1048 -0.29 4.48 12.03
N MET A 1049 0.43 5.61 12.06
CA MET A 1049 -0.20 6.92 12.16
C MET A 1049 -1.07 7.28 10.96
N VAL A 1050 -0.65 6.88 9.75
CA VAL A 1050 -1.48 7.09 8.55
C VAL A 1050 -2.77 6.29 8.64
N HIS A 1051 -2.67 5.03 9.08
CA HIS A 1051 -3.78 4.09 9.23
C HIS A 1051 -4.75 4.49 10.37
N LEU A 1052 -4.25 4.82 11.56
CA LEU A 1052 -5.04 5.35 12.68
C LEU A 1052 -5.80 6.62 12.28
N GLY A 1053 -5.15 7.52 11.54
CA GLY A 1053 -5.78 8.74 11.04
C GLY A 1053 -7.00 8.45 10.16
N ARG A 1054 -6.99 7.37 9.37
CA ARG A 1054 -8.11 6.99 8.50
C ARG A 1054 -9.34 6.57 9.31
N HIS A 1055 -9.17 5.74 10.34
CA HIS A 1055 -10.27 5.35 11.24
C HIS A 1055 -10.91 6.55 11.92
N MET A 1056 -10.10 7.51 12.39
CA MET A 1056 -10.60 8.73 13.03
C MET A 1056 -11.32 9.67 12.05
N GLU A 1057 -10.86 9.75 10.80
CA GLU A 1057 -11.56 10.45 9.74
C GLU A 1057 -12.92 9.80 9.47
N GLU A 1058 -12.96 8.49 9.22
CA GLU A 1058 -14.18 7.71 8.96
C GLU A 1058 -15.21 7.82 10.09
N LEU A 1059 -14.77 7.79 11.36
CA LEU A 1059 -15.63 7.92 12.52
C LEU A 1059 -16.22 9.34 12.68
N ALA A 1060 -15.51 10.39 12.24
CA ALA A 1060 -15.92 11.78 12.46
C ALA A 1060 -16.83 12.36 11.36
N MET A 1061 -16.73 11.86 10.13
CA MET A 1061 -17.51 12.40 9.01
C MET A 1061 -19.04 12.29 9.15
N PRO A 1062 -19.63 11.20 9.70
CA PRO A 1062 -21.09 11.07 9.84
C PRO A 1062 -21.77 12.17 10.66
N VAL A 1063 -21.03 12.89 11.53
CA VAL A 1063 -21.56 14.00 12.32
C VAL A 1063 -22.11 15.13 11.45
N LEU A 1064 -21.56 15.35 10.24
CA LEU A 1064 -22.06 16.38 9.33
C LEU A 1064 -23.49 16.10 8.87
N GLU A 1065 -23.84 14.83 8.60
CA GLU A 1065 -25.20 14.44 8.25
C GLU A 1065 -26.16 14.61 9.42
N MET A 1066 -25.74 14.26 10.64
CA MET A 1066 -26.54 14.45 11.86
C MET A 1066 -26.86 15.93 12.10
N VAL A 1067 -25.88 16.82 11.90
CA VAL A 1067 -26.08 18.27 12.02
C VAL A 1067 -27.05 18.76 10.93
N ASN A 1068 -26.94 18.28 9.70
CA ASN A 1068 -27.85 18.61 8.62
C ASN A 1068 -29.30 18.17 8.91
N GLN A 1069 -29.49 16.98 9.51
CA GLN A 1069 -30.82 16.43 9.83
C GLN A 1069 -31.46 17.13 11.03
N SER A 1070 -30.68 17.59 12.01
CA SER A 1070 -31.18 18.21 13.25
C SER A 1070 -31.81 19.61 13.09
N VAL A 1071 -31.65 20.25 11.91
CA VAL A 1071 -32.17 21.60 11.62
C VAL A 1071 -33.07 21.58 10.37
N GLY A 1072 -33.44 20.39 9.89
CA GLY A 1072 -34.43 20.20 8.81
C GLY A 1072 -35.89 20.22 9.28
N SER A 1073 -36.14 20.70 10.51
CA SER A 1073 -37.46 20.86 11.14
C SER A 1073 -37.69 22.30 11.55
#